data_AF-A0A143YG19-F1
#
_entry.id   AF-A0A143YG19-F1
#
_cell.length_a   1.000
_cell.length_b   1.000
_cell.length_c   1.000
_cell.angle_alpha   90.00
_cell.angle_beta   90.00
_cell.angle_gamma   90.00
#
_symmetry.space_group_name_H-M   'P 1'
#
loop_
_entity.id
_entity.type
_entity.pdbx_description
1 polymer ?
#
loop_
_entity_poly.entity_id
_entity_poly.type
_entity_poly.pdbx_seq_one_letter_code
_entity_poly.pdbx_strand_id
1 'polypeptide(L)'
;MQGNVIPLSQLMQGGGARFIIPVYQRNYDWKKANCKKLYDDLIDVSQTDKKKHFFGSIVYKPSGMMSEVIIIDGQQRLTTVSLLLLAMMNLLFEGKVTSNEESKAEMIKDLYLTNPFKKGDEKLKLKPIKKDNLAFQKLFGDPDEFIMSSNMTVNYLYFYNRIQEKNINIDELFSALQKLEIMQVSLDSPEDDPQLIFESLNSTGLDLSEGDKIRNFILMGETPSNQEEYYEKYWNLIEEKTAYDVSDFIRHYLTLKQNKIPNLSNIYFDFKEYVITNGIAIKSLLIDLLAYAKRYEQIKEASTTTKGVNEVLKRINVLEMNVMTPFFLEILKNYEDSVLSMDELLEIFRVTEDFIVRRSICNLPTNALNKIFSTLNRDVLKLATNQDDYAEVMKYILLNKTGSSRMPRDDEFREAINSKDFYHINNKWRAYIFNRLENRESKETTEIVDGLLNAKKYSIEHIMPQTLSKEWQKDLGENYEELHEIWLNRLANLTVTGYNSNYSNRTFSVKRDMPDGFKASPFRLNEYLKKAERWTEPELKERAKDMEKNALNLWKYPSTAFEPIITDVGAVPFDSDQDYTGMTIAAFEFLGSGRIPVKFWKEMTIKIIKMLFDRDPSSLYQLAASEESGLAVSFIEEERDGYVKIAERLYFYGETSTWAKENSLKKLFELYRIAEDDLLIEFKDGEIGDPEGKKKIQNVVMDTIKLVLDTNPEIIRDSKANFRYIRFTTQTLDALIEKTGSGWTASKRVLLYECDIKSGKLGFTLYVGPGDESTRQNILKIAEKNQTQTIFSEISSGKKWTQIYRKDILPKNYVEQFKVDIEDLKNEIKEKMDDFLSTDMIQINDLIASEYRS
;
A
#
# COMPACT_ATOMS: atom_id res chain seq x y z
N MET A 1 -12.69 -28.08 41.50
CA MET A 1 -12.90 -27.81 40.05
C MET A 1 -13.51 -29.03 39.35
N GLN A 2 -14.70 -28.88 38.78
CA GLN A 2 -15.35 -29.90 37.94
C GLN A 2 -15.47 -29.37 36.50
N GLY A 3 -15.01 -30.16 35.52
CA GLY A 3 -15.01 -29.81 34.11
C GLY A 3 -15.82 -30.79 33.27
N ASN A 4 -16.85 -30.33 32.56
CA ASN A 4 -17.69 -31.18 31.69
C ASN A 4 -18.00 -30.46 30.37
N VAL A 5 -18.11 -31.21 29.27
CA VAL A 5 -18.57 -30.66 27.99
C VAL A 5 -20.09 -30.68 27.93
N ILE A 6 -20.70 -29.51 27.76
CA ILE A 6 -22.16 -29.35 27.66
C ILE A 6 -22.53 -28.38 26.54
N PRO A 7 -23.74 -28.47 25.96
CA PRO A 7 -24.27 -27.41 25.12
C PRO A 7 -24.32 -26.07 25.86
N LEU A 8 -23.88 -24.98 25.21
CA LEU A 8 -23.96 -23.64 25.79
C LEU A 8 -25.41 -23.24 26.10
N SER A 9 -26.34 -23.67 25.25
CA SER A 9 -27.77 -23.49 25.48
C SER A 9 -28.22 -24.10 26.81
N GLN A 10 -27.71 -25.27 27.18
CA GLN A 10 -28.02 -25.93 28.46
C GLN A 10 -27.49 -25.13 29.65
N LEU A 11 -26.28 -24.57 29.55
CA LEU A 11 -25.73 -23.68 30.60
C LEU A 11 -26.66 -22.47 30.80
N MET A 12 -27.08 -21.83 29.71
CA MET A 12 -27.89 -20.60 29.75
C MET A 12 -29.35 -20.83 30.18
N GLN A 13 -29.89 -22.02 29.92
CA GLN A 13 -31.30 -22.37 30.20
C GLN A 13 -31.60 -22.54 31.70
N GLY A 14 -30.59 -22.86 32.53
CA GLY A 14 -30.76 -23.21 33.95
C GLY A 14 -31.73 -22.30 34.72
N GLY A 15 -32.70 -22.92 35.42
CA GLY A 15 -33.86 -22.29 36.06
C GLY A 15 -33.52 -21.30 37.18
N GLY A 16 -33.16 -20.08 36.80
CA GLY A 16 -32.92 -18.93 37.68
C GLY A 16 -31.52 -18.33 37.55
N ALA A 17 -30.58 -19.00 36.90
CA ALA A 17 -29.17 -18.61 36.87
C ALA A 17 -28.96 -17.23 36.21
N ARG A 18 -28.41 -16.27 36.97
CA ARG A 18 -27.99 -14.95 36.51
C ARG A 18 -26.48 -14.89 36.41
N PHE A 19 -25.96 -14.68 35.22
CA PHE A 19 -24.54 -14.54 34.90
C PHE A 19 -24.06 -13.12 35.16
N ILE A 20 -23.11 -12.98 36.08
CA ILE A 20 -22.52 -11.71 36.48
C ILE A 20 -21.11 -11.65 35.90
N ILE A 21 -20.86 -10.66 35.05
CA ILE A 21 -19.51 -10.31 34.62
C ILE A 21 -18.93 -9.35 35.66
N PRO A 22 -17.91 -9.75 36.43
CA PRO A 22 -17.37 -8.95 37.52
C PRO A 22 -16.59 -7.73 36.99
N VAL A 23 -16.45 -6.70 37.83
CA VAL A 23 -15.88 -5.41 37.45
C VAL A 23 -14.40 -5.44 37.04
N TYR A 24 -13.66 -6.49 37.40
CA TYR A 24 -12.26 -6.69 37.03
C TYR A 24 -12.08 -7.32 35.64
N GLN A 25 -13.18 -7.71 34.99
CA GLN A 25 -13.13 -8.17 33.60
C GLN A 25 -13.08 -6.97 32.65
N ARG A 26 -12.56 -7.19 31.43
CA ARG A 26 -12.60 -6.18 30.36
C ARG A 26 -14.00 -6.03 29.78
N ASN A 27 -14.31 -4.84 29.26
CA ASN A 27 -15.54 -4.59 28.49
C ASN A 27 -15.66 -5.52 27.27
N TYR A 28 -16.85 -5.61 26.71
CA TYR A 28 -17.14 -6.32 25.46
C TYR A 28 -16.38 -5.71 24.28
N ASP A 29 -15.53 -6.50 23.65
CA ASP A 29 -14.59 -6.04 22.62
C ASP A 29 -14.56 -6.89 21.35
N TRP A 30 -15.37 -7.95 21.28
CA TRP A 30 -15.59 -8.64 20.00
C TRP A 30 -16.09 -7.64 18.94
N LYS A 31 -15.51 -7.74 17.75
CA LYS A 31 -15.88 -6.91 16.59
C LYS A 31 -16.82 -7.68 15.68
N LYS A 32 -17.41 -6.96 14.70
CA LYS A 32 -18.26 -7.53 13.64
C LYS A 32 -17.64 -8.78 12.99
N ALA A 33 -16.31 -8.82 12.80
CA ALA A 33 -15.61 -9.98 12.24
C ALA A 33 -15.74 -11.25 13.10
N ASN A 34 -15.74 -11.13 14.43
CA ASN A 34 -15.95 -12.26 15.34
C ASN A 34 -17.39 -12.76 15.26
N CYS A 35 -18.37 -11.85 15.20
CA CYS A 35 -19.78 -12.18 15.02
C CYS A 35 -20.05 -12.82 13.66
N LYS A 36 -19.37 -12.35 12.60
CA LYS A 36 -19.43 -12.94 11.26
C LYS A 36 -19.00 -14.40 11.31
N LYS A 37 -17.83 -14.66 11.90
CA LYS A 37 -17.30 -16.01 12.04
C LYS A 37 -18.24 -16.94 12.80
N LEU A 38 -18.75 -16.52 13.97
CA LEU A 38 -19.73 -17.30 14.73
C LEU A 38 -20.97 -17.64 13.89
N TYR A 39 -21.51 -16.67 13.17
CA TYR A 39 -22.70 -16.89 12.36
C TYR A 39 -22.43 -17.82 11.17
N ASP A 40 -21.27 -17.67 10.52
CA ASP A 40 -20.83 -18.57 9.43
C ASP A 40 -20.66 -20.01 9.96
N ASP A 41 -20.01 -20.17 11.11
CA ASP A 41 -19.85 -21.46 11.78
C ASP A 41 -21.22 -22.11 12.09
N LEU A 42 -22.24 -21.33 12.46
CA LEU A 42 -23.60 -21.82 12.69
C LEU A 42 -24.32 -22.25 11.40
N ILE A 43 -24.12 -21.54 10.30
CA ILE A 43 -24.61 -21.96 8.97
C ILE A 43 -23.97 -23.30 8.61
N ASP A 44 -22.65 -23.41 8.74
CA ASP A 44 -21.91 -24.63 8.44
C ASP A 44 -22.41 -25.81 9.29
N VAL A 45 -22.66 -25.59 10.58
CA VAL A 45 -23.19 -26.63 11.50
C VAL A 45 -24.62 -27.04 11.20
N SER A 46 -25.40 -26.17 10.55
CA SER A 46 -26.73 -26.50 10.07
C SER A 46 -26.69 -27.30 8.77
N GLN A 47 -25.79 -26.95 7.85
CA GLN A 47 -25.69 -27.55 6.52
C GLN A 47 -24.87 -28.84 6.49
N THR A 48 -23.90 -28.97 7.39
CA THR A 48 -23.12 -30.19 7.56
C THR A 48 -23.78 -31.09 8.60
N ASP A 49 -23.76 -32.41 8.41
CA ASP A 49 -24.29 -33.39 9.39
C ASP A 49 -23.41 -33.49 10.67
N LYS A 50 -22.68 -32.42 11.00
CA LYS A 50 -21.89 -32.28 12.21
C LYS A 50 -22.83 -32.25 13.40
N LYS A 51 -22.68 -33.26 14.26
CA LYS A 51 -23.51 -33.40 15.45
C LYS A 51 -23.27 -32.30 16.49
N LYS A 52 -22.06 -31.74 16.57
CA LYS A 52 -21.58 -30.85 17.64
C LYS A 52 -20.53 -29.87 17.11
N HIS A 53 -20.45 -28.67 17.68
CA HIS A 53 -19.42 -27.66 17.36
C HIS A 53 -18.81 -27.09 18.64
N PHE A 54 -17.50 -27.23 18.83
CA PHE A 54 -16.83 -26.75 20.02
C PHE A 54 -16.64 -25.23 20.00
N PHE A 55 -17.19 -24.55 21.00
CA PHE A 55 -17.23 -23.09 21.13
C PHE A 55 -16.36 -22.57 22.30
N GLY A 56 -15.35 -23.34 22.72
CA GLY A 56 -14.39 -22.94 23.75
C GLY A 56 -14.83 -23.28 25.18
N SER A 57 -14.22 -22.63 26.16
CA SER A 57 -14.51 -22.82 27.58
C SER A 57 -15.30 -21.67 28.20
N ILE A 58 -16.08 -21.98 29.23
CA ILE A 58 -16.66 -21.00 30.15
C ILE A 58 -16.32 -21.43 31.57
N VAL A 59 -15.64 -20.53 32.29
CA VAL A 59 -15.21 -20.75 33.67
C VAL A 59 -16.01 -19.83 34.55
N TYR A 60 -16.65 -20.39 35.56
CA TYR A 60 -17.49 -19.62 36.46
C TYR A 60 -17.43 -20.12 37.90
N LYS A 61 -17.86 -19.25 38.81
CA LYS A 61 -18.03 -19.53 40.22
C LYS A 61 -19.50 -19.36 40.63
N PRO A 62 -20.16 -20.39 41.19
CA PRO A 62 -21.46 -20.21 41.84
C PRO A 62 -21.36 -19.17 42.97
N SER A 63 -22.25 -18.18 42.98
CA SER A 63 -22.37 -17.23 44.08
C SER A 63 -23.21 -17.86 45.20
N GLY A 64 -22.90 -17.53 46.47
CA GLY A 64 -23.67 -18.01 47.62
C GLY A 64 -25.13 -17.52 47.66
N MET A 65 -25.51 -16.56 46.82
CA MET A 65 -26.90 -16.20 46.56
C MET A 65 -27.52 -17.24 45.61
N MET A 66 -28.59 -17.91 46.06
CA MET A 66 -29.34 -18.86 45.22
C MET A 66 -29.56 -18.25 43.83
N SER A 67 -28.98 -18.89 42.81
CA SER A 67 -29.10 -18.57 41.39
C SER A 67 -28.19 -17.48 40.77
N GLU A 68 -27.18 -16.94 41.44
CA GLU A 68 -26.18 -16.08 40.76
C GLU A 68 -24.88 -16.83 40.45
N VAL A 69 -24.30 -16.55 39.28
CA VAL A 69 -23.07 -17.18 38.78
C VAL A 69 -22.10 -16.10 38.32
N ILE A 70 -20.89 -16.08 38.89
CA ILE A 70 -19.85 -15.10 38.54
C ILE A 70 -18.98 -15.69 37.43
N ILE A 71 -18.89 -15.00 36.29
CA ILE A 71 -18.06 -15.42 35.16
C ILE A 71 -16.61 -15.03 35.39
N ILE A 72 -15.71 -16.02 35.34
CA ILE A 72 -14.26 -15.85 35.48
C ILE A 72 -13.58 -15.79 34.12
N ASP A 73 -14.03 -16.62 33.16
CA ASP A 73 -13.59 -16.58 31.76
C ASP A 73 -14.72 -17.03 30.81
N GLY A 74 -14.65 -16.63 29.54
CA GLY A 74 -15.68 -16.88 28.52
C GLY A 74 -16.70 -15.75 28.37
N GLN A 75 -16.50 -14.61 29.03
CA GLN A 75 -17.44 -13.48 29.04
C GLN A 75 -17.82 -12.95 27.65
N GLN A 76 -16.89 -12.90 26.70
CA GLN A 76 -17.13 -12.39 25.34
C GLN A 76 -18.05 -13.33 24.53
N ARG A 77 -17.89 -14.64 24.71
CA ARG A 77 -18.69 -15.69 24.06
C ARG A 77 -20.13 -15.65 24.55
N LEU A 78 -20.29 -15.69 25.88
CA LEU A 78 -21.60 -15.64 26.52
C LEU A 78 -22.37 -14.39 26.10
N THR A 79 -21.71 -13.22 26.14
CA THR A 79 -22.29 -11.95 25.72
C THR A 79 -22.73 -11.98 24.26
N THR A 80 -21.89 -12.48 23.35
CA THR A 80 -22.23 -12.51 21.92
C THR A 80 -23.41 -13.42 21.62
N VAL A 81 -23.49 -14.59 22.27
CA VAL A 81 -24.61 -15.52 22.12
C VAL A 81 -25.90 -14.91 22.70
N SER A 82 -25.83 -14.16 23.80
CA SER A 82 -26.97 -13.38 24.30
C SER A 82 -27.43 -12.31 23.30
N LEU A 83 -26.52 -11.63 22.61
CA LEU A 83 -26.88 -10.64 21.57
C LEU A 83 -27.54 -11.31 20.35
N LEU A 84 -27.05 -12.48 19.93
CA LEU A 84 -27.66 -13.26 18.86
C LEU A 84 -29.09 -13.69 19.22
N LEU A 85 -29.28 -14.28 20.41
CA LEU A 85 -30.60 -14.66 20.91
C LEU A 85 -31.55 -13.46 21.04
N LEU A 86 -31.04 -12.30 21.46
CA LEU A 86 -31.80 -11.05 21.53
C LEU A 86 -32.25 -10.58 20.14
N ALA A 87 -31.38 -10.66 19.13
CA ALA A 87 -31.75 -10.34 17.74
C ALA A 87 -32.83 -11.28 17.21
N MET A 88 -32.70 -12.59 17.46
CA MET A 88 -33.72 -13.59 17.08
C MET A 88 -35.07 -13.29 17.75
N MET A 89 -35.07 -13.01 19.05
CA MET A 89 -36.26 -12.67 19.82
C MET A 89 -36.97 -11.42 19.27
N ASN A 90 -36.25 -10.33 19.03
CA ASN A 90 -36.84 -9.08 18.52
C ASN A 90 -37.40 -9.27 17.11
N LEU A 91 -36.67 -9.94 16.21
CA LEU A 91 -37.15 -10.23 14.85
C LEU A 91 -38.42 -11.07 14.82
N LEU A 92 -38.56 -12.03 15.75
CA LEU A 92 -39.77 -12.84 15.89
C LEU A 92 -40.95 -12.02 16.44
N PHE A 93 -40.75 -11.22 17.48
CA PHE A 93 -41.81 -10.34 18.02
C PHE A 93 -42.29 -9.28 17.01
N GLU A 94 -41.38 -8.78 16.18
CA GLU A 94 -41.69 -7.81 15.12
C GLU A 94 -42.31 -8.46 13.87
N GLY A 95 -42.39 -9.79 13.80
CA GLY A 95 -42.91 -10.52 12.63
C GLY A 95 -42.04 -10.41 11.37
N LYS A 96 -40.77 -9.98 11.50
CA LYS A 96 -39.82 -9.87 10.39
C LYS A 96 -39.28 -11.22 9.94
N VAL A 97 -39.29 -12.20 10.84
CA VAL A 97 -39.00 -13.60 10.58
C VAL A 97 -40.08 -14.48 11.21
N THR A 98 -40.30 -15.66 10.63
CA THR A 98 -41.32 -16.62 11.09
C THR A 98 -40.66 -17.90 11.58
N SER A 99 -41.21 -18.46 12.66
CA SER A 99 -40.81 -19.75 13.26
C SER A 99 -41.97 -20.74 13.09
N ASN A 100 -41.66 -22.04 13.02
CA ASN A 100 -42.67 -23.11 13.02
C ASN A 100 -43.38 -23.26 14.38
N GLU A 101 -42.77 -22.73 15.44
CA GLU A 101 -43.33 -22.68 16.79
C GLU A 101 -43.73 -21.23 17.12
N GLU A 102 -45.02 -20.97 17.35
CA GLU A 102 -45.54 -19.63 17.66
C GLU A 102 -44.95 -19.04 18.94
N SER A 103 -44.70 -19.88 19.96
CA SER A 103 -44.15 -19.47 21.26
C SER A 103 -42.63 -19.30 21.28
N LYS A 104 -41.94 -19.34 20.13
CA LYS A 104 -40.47 -19.32 20.08
C LYS A 104 -39.88 -18.03 20.65
N ALA A 105 -40.51 -16.89 20.39
CA ALA A 105 -40.03 -15.60 20.88
C ALA A 105 -40.07 -15.53 22.41
N GLU A 106 -41.19 -15.95 23.00
CA GLU A 106 -41.39 -16.07 24.45
C GLU A 106 -40.43 -17.10 25.06
N MET A 107 -40.24 -18.25 24.40
CA MET A 107 -39.29 -19.26 24.82
C MET A 107 -37.86 -18.70 24.89
N ILE A 108 -37.39 -18.00 23.85
CA ILE A 108 -36.05 -17.41 23.84
C ILE A 108 -35.91 -16.39 24.98
N LYS A 109 -36.93 -15.54 25.15
CA LYS A 109 -36.97 -14.49 26.16
C LYS A 109 -36.89 -15.04 27.59
N ASP A 110 -37.72 -16.02 27.93
CA ASP A 110 -37.89 -16.47 29.30
C ASP A 110 -36.86 -17.55 29.70
N LEU A 111 -36.36 -18.32 28.72
CA LEU A 111 -35.34 -19.35 28.98
C LEU A 111 -33.91 -18.80 28.96
N TYR A 112 -33.58 -17.78 28.15
CA TYR A 112 -32.19 -17.39 27.92
C TYR A 112 -31.86 -15.94 28.28
N LEU A 113 -32.79 -15.01 28.15
CA LEU A 113 -32.49 -13.57 28.26
C LEU A 113 -33.00 -12.94 29.56
N THR A 114 -34.16 -13.37 30.03
CA THR A 114 -34.83 -12.77 31.20
C THR A 114 -35.26 -13.83 32.22
N ASN A 115 -35.44 -13.41 33.47
CA ASN A 115 -36.04 -14.20 34.53
C ASN A 115 -37.43 -13.63 34.85
N PRO A 116 -38.53 -14.33 34.55
CA PRO A 116 -39.89 -13.82 34.74
C PRO A 116 -40.26 -13.58 36.22
N PHE A 117 -39.52 -14.18 37.16
CA PHE A 117 -39.75 -14.04 38.60
C PHE A 117 -39.01 -12.85 39.25
N LYS A 118 -38.23 -12.08 38.47
CA LYS A 118 -37.41 -10.96 38.95
C LYS A 118 -37.83 -9.63 38.33
N LYS A 119 -37.59 -8.51 39.03
CA LYS A 119 -37.95 -7.14 38.61
C LYS A 119 -36.71 -6.24 38.50
N GLY A 120 -36.83 -5.15 37.74
CA GLY A 120 -35.76 -4.16 37.56
C GLY A 120 -34.51 -4.75 36.91
N ASP A 121 -33.34 -4.33 37.34
CA ASP A 121 -32.04 -4.81 36.81
C ASP A 121 -31.83 -6.33 37.01
N GLU A 122 -32.50 -6.95 37.98
CA GLU A 122 -32.43 -8.40 38.23
C GLU A 122 -33.21 -9.24 37.22
N LYS A 123 -34.00 -8.58 36.35
CA LYS A 123 -34.76 -9.26 35.30
C LYS A 123 -33.85 -9.87 34.23
N LEU A 124 -32.71 -9.25 33.91
CA LEU A 124 -31.81 -9.74 32.87
C LEU A 124 -30.91 -10.87 33.40
N LYS A 125 -30.83 -11.98 32.65
CA LYS A 125 -29.98 -13.13 33.00
C LYS A 125 -28.49 -12.83 32.82
N LEU A 126 -28.11 -11.87 31.98
CA LEU A 126 -26.74 -11.41 31.83
C LEU A 126 -26.61 -10.01 32.44
N LYS A 127 -25.64 -9.84 33.34
CA LYS A 127 -25.22 -8.54 33.89
C LYS A 127 -23.79 -8.23 33.45
N PRO A 128 -23.60 -7.48 32.34
CA PRO A 128 -22.29 -6.99 31.92
C PRO A 128 -21.70 -5.96 32.89
N ILE A 129 -20.48 -5.51 32.60
CA ILE A 129 -19.83 -4.40 33.30
C ILE A 129 -20.64 -3.12 33.09
N LYS A 130 -20.58 -2.18 34.06
CA LYS A 130 -21.44 -0.97 34.13
C LYS A 130 -21.65 -0.24 32.80
N LYS A 131 -20.58 0.00 32.02
CA LYS A 131 -20.66 0.72 30.72
C LYS A 131 -21.45 -0.07 29.68
N ASP A 132 -21.18 -1.36 29.58
CA ASP A 132 -21.81 -2.28 28.64
C ASP A 132 -23.24 -2.64 29.08
N ASN A 133 -23.49 -2.72 30.38
CA ASN A 133 -24.81 -3.04 30.93
C ASN A 133 -25.87 -2.02 30.50
N LEU A 134 -25.51 -0.72 30.45
CA LEU A 134 -26.43 0.31 29.95
C LEU A 134 -26.77 0.11 28.47
N ALA A 135 -25.76 -0.17 27.64
CA ALA A 135 -25.98 -0.44 26.22
C ALA A 135 -26.83 -1.70 26.02
N PHE A 136 -26.54 -2.78 26.77
CA PHE A 136 -27.27 -4.03 26.71
C PHE A 136 -28.75 -3.88 27.14
N GLN A 137 -29.01 -3.16 28.23
CA GLN A 137 -30.38 -2.89 28.70
C GLN A 137 -31.21 -2.14 27.66
N LYS A 138 -30.61 -1.14 27.00
CA LYS A 138 -31.27 -0.35 25.96
C LYS A 138 -31.67 -1.17 24.74
N LEU A 139 -30.99 -2.28 24.44
CA LEU A 139 -31.36 -3.18 23.33
C LEU A 139 -32.70 -3.92 23.55
N PHE A 140 -33.25 -3.91 24.76
CA PHE A 140 -34.59 -4.46 25.07
C PHE A 140 -35.71 -3.41 24.96
N GLY A 141 -35.36 -2.14 24.72
CA GLY A 141 -36.28 -1.02 24.66
C GLY A 141 -36.39 -0.43 23.24
N ASP A 142 -36.59 0.88 23.18
CA ASP A 142 -36.76 1.61 21.93
C ASP A 142 -35.44 1.67 21.11
N PRO A 143 -35.45 1.30 19.81
CA PRO A 143 -34.32 1.48 18.91
C PRO A 143 -33.70 2.88 18.89
N ASP A 144 -34.49 3.93 19.11
CA ASP A 144 -33.99 5.31 19.14
C ASP A 144 -33.08 5.59 20.35
N GLU A 145 -33.17 4.78 21.40
CA GLU A 145 -32.33 4.91 22.60
C GLU A 145 -31.01 4.13 22.51
N PHE A 146 -30.76 3.41 21.43
CA PHE A 146 -29.58 2.57 21.27
C PHE A 146 -28.27 3.37 21.32
N ILE A 147 -27.26 2.82 22.00
CA ILE A 147 -25.94 3.45 22.11
C ILE A 147 -25.07 3.01 20.94
N MET A 148 -25.15 3.72 19.82
CA MET A 148 -24.46 3.37 18.57
C MET A 148 -22.93 3.28 18.70
N SER A 149 -22.33 3.96 19.69
CA SER A 149 -20.90 3.89 19.97
C SER A 149 -20.47 2.61 20.71
N SER A 150 -21.39 1.72 21.08
CA SER A 150 -21.11 0.47 21.79
C SER A 150 -20.91 -0.70 20.83
N ASN A 151 -19.85 -1.48 21.03
CA ASN A 151 -19.64 -2.74 20.30
C ASN A 151 -20.83 -3.70 20.46
N MET A 152 -21.52 -3.69 21.61
CA MET A 152 -22.70 -4.53 21.83
C MET A 152 -23.83 -4.17 20.88
N THR A 153 -24.10 -2.87 20.72
CA THR A 153 -25.13 -2.36 19.81
C THR A 153 -24.77 -2.64 18.35
N VAL A 154 -23.51 -2.38 17.95
CA VAL A 154 -23.04 -2.68 16.60
C VAL A 154 -23.17 -4.16 16.26
N ASN A 155 -22.78 -5.05 17.18
CA ASN A 155 -22.84 -6.50 16.95
C ASN A 155 -24.27 -7.06 17.02
N TYR A 156 -25.12 -6.50 17.87
CA TYR A 156 -26.56 -6.80 17.87
C TYR A 156 -27.19 -6.44 16.51
N LEU A 157 -26.96 -5.22 16.02
CA LEU A 157 -27.49 -4.76 14.73
C LEU A 157 -26.95 -5.61 13.58
N TYR A 158 -25.71 -6.08 13.68
CA TYR A 158 -25.17 -7.03 12.71
C TYR A 158 -25.97 -8.33 12.66
N PHE A 159 -26.24 -8.98 13.80
CA PHE A 159 -27.06 -10.20 13.81
C PHE A 159 -28.50 -9.92 13.36
N TYR A 160 -29.08 -8.81 13.82
CA TYR A 160 -30.42 -8.38 13.45
C TYR A 160 -30.58 -8.22 11.93
N ASN A 161 -29.61 -7.60 11.26
CA ASN A 161 -29.62 -7.45 9.81
C ASN A 161 -29.32 -8.78 9.11
N ARG A 162 -28.31 -9.51 9.59
CA ARG A 162 -27.83 -10.73 8.93
C ARG A 162 -28.86 -11.86 8.93
N ILE A 163 -29.65 -12.00 9.99
CA ILE A 163 -30.73 -13.00 10.04
C ILE A 163 -31.80 -12.71 8.98
N GLN A 164 -32.05 -11.44 8.65
CA GLN A 164 -33.03 -11.04 7.63
C GLN A 164 -32.58 -11.31 6.19
N GLU A 165 -31.30 -11.60 5.95
CA GLU A 165 -30.77 -12.05 4.64
C GLU A 165 -31.29 -13.45 4.26
N LYS A 166 -31.91 -14.19 5.19
CA LYS A 166 -32.54 -15.52 4.98
C LYS A 166 -31.61 -16.61 4.42
N ASN A 167 -30.30 -16.54 4.72
CA ASN A 167 -29.34 -17.60 4.38
C ASN A 167 -29.62 -18.94 5.10
N ILE A 168 -30.28 -18.88 6.26
CA ILE A 168 -30.70 -20.00 7.10
C ILE A 168 -32.01 -19.59 7.79
N ASN A 169 -32.95 -20.52 7.98
CA ASN A 169 -34.20 -20.17 8.68
C ASN A 169 -33.97 -20.04 10.21
N ILE A 170 -34.87 -19.35 10.91
CA ILE A 170 -34.68 -19.03 12.34
C ILE A 170 -34.65 -20.28 13.24
N ASP A 171 -35.40 -21.33 12.88
CA ASP A 171 -35.47 -22.59 13.62
C ASP A 171 -34.20 -23.42 13.46
N GLU A 172 -33.65 -23.46 12.25
CA GLU A 172 -32.37 -24.08 11.90
C GLU A 172 -31.23 -23.34 12.59
N LEU A 173 -31.24 -22.00 12.58
CA LEU A 173 -30.25 -21.20 13.30
C LEU A 173 -30.30 -21.45 14.80
N PHE A 174 -31.49 -21.52 15.39
CA PHE A 174 -31.66 -21.86 16.81
C PHE A 174 -31.17 -23.28 17.10
N SER A 175 -31.49 -24.24 16.24
CA SER A 175 -31.04 -25.63 16.35
C SER A 175 -29.52 -25.75 16.23
N ALA A 176 -28.90 -25.00 15.32
CA ALA A 176 -27.44 -24.93 15.18
C ALA A 176 -26.79 -24.33 16.44
N LEU A 177 -27.39 -23.30 17.02
CA LEU A 177 -26.94 -22.71 18.29
C LEU A 177 -26.97 -23.73 19.43
N GLN A 178 -28.00 -24.59 19.48
CA GLN A 178 -28.09 -25.67 20.47
C GLN A 178 -27.01 -26.75 20.30
N LYS A 179 -26.34 -26.83 19.15
CA LYS A 179 -25.21 -27.74 18.90
C LYS A 179 -23.85 -27.15 19.31
N LEU A 180 -23.80 -25.89 19.78
CA LEU A 180 -22.58 -25.28 20.31
C LEU A 180 -22.23 -25.91 21.66
N GLU A 181 -21.14 -26.67 21.71
CA GLU A 181 -20.61 -27.26 22.93
C GLU A 181 -19.53 -26.39 23.55
N ILE A 182 -19.56 -26.26 24.87
CA ILE A 182 -18.53 -25.58 25.64
C ILE A 182 -17.92 -26.54 26.67
N MET A 183 -16.65 -26.31 27.01
CA MET A 183 -16.08 -26.87 28.22
C MET A 183 -16.48 -25.99 29.41
N GLN A 184 -17.44 -26.48 30.19
CA GLN A 184 -17.89 -25.83 31.41
C GLN A 184 -16.95 -26.18 32.55
N VAL A 185 -16.44 -25.16 33.24
CA VAL A 185 -15.64 -25.33 34.46
C VAL A 185 -16.34 -24.61 35.60
N SER A 186 -16.80 -25.37 36.58
CA SER A 186 -17.31 -24.83 37.85
C SER A 186 -16.21 -24.84 38.91
N LEU A 187 -16.00 -23.69 39.55
CA LEU A 187 -15.08 -23.53 40.66
C LEU A 187 -15.79 -23.79 42.00
N ASP A 188 -15.19 -24.64 42.84
CA ASP A 188 -15.67 -24.98 44.18
C ASP A 188 -14.96 -24.10 45.22
N SER A 189 -15.69 -23.14 45.81
CA SER A 189 -15.18 -22.32 46.92
C SER A 189 -15.31 -23.10 48.23
N PRO A 190 -14.31 -23.12 49.14
CA PRO A 190 -13.11 -22.28 49.21
C PRO A 190 -11.81 -22.87 48.62
N GLU A 191 -11.83 -24.06 48.01
CA GLU A 191 -10.60 -24.75 47.58
C GLU A 191 -10.03 -24.25 46.25
N ASP A 192 -10.88 -23.72 45.36
CA ASP A 192 -10.45 -23.15 44.07
C ASP A 192 -10.30 -21.61 44.16
N ASP A 193 -9.08 -21.08 44.02
CA ASP A 193 -8.81 -19.65 43.88
C ASP A 193 -9.08 -19.18 42.43
N PRO A 194 -10.13 -18.36 42.20
CA PRO A 194 -10.48 -17.91 40.85
C PRO A 194 -9.40 -17.07 40.18
N GLN A 195 -8.57 -16.36 40.96
CA GLN A 195 -7.50 -15.52 40.41
C GLN A 195 -6.34 -16.39 39.91
N LEU A 196 -5.88 -17.36 40.71
CA LEU A 196 -4.83 -18.29 40.29
C LEU A 196 -5.26 -19.16 39.11
N ILE A 197 -6.53 -19.55 39.04
CA ILE A 197 -7.06 -20.33 37.90
C ILE A 197 -7.18 -19.46 36.66
N PHE A 198 -7.59 -18.20 36.78
CA PHE A 198 -7.61 -17.25 35.67
C PHE A 198 -6.19 -16.96 35.15
N GLU A 199 -5.23 -16.73 36.06
CA GLU A 199 -3.82 -16.55 35.71
C GLU A 199 -3.30 -17.82 35.05
N SER A 200 -3.54 -19.00 35.60
CA SER A 200 -3.11 -20.28 35.01
C SER A 200 -3.70 -20.50 33.61
N LEU A 201 -5.02 -20.32 33.41
CA LEU A 201 -5.67 -20.49 32.10
C LEU A 201 -5.18 -19.52 31.04
N ASN A 202 -4.73 -18.32 31.43
CA ASN A 202 -4.21 -17.31 30.50
C ASN A 202 -2.67 -17.28 30.41
N SER A 203 -1.94 -17.89 31.34
CA SER A 203 -0.47 -17.85 31.42
C SER A 203 0.20 -19.19 31.08
N THR A 204 -0.52 -20.31 31.10
CA THR A 204 0.07 -21.64 30.87
C THR A 204 0.05 -22.10 29.41
N GLY A 205 -0.44 -21.29 28.47
CA GLY A 205 -0.31 -21.56 27.03
C GLY A 205 0.60 -20.54 26.36
N LEU A 206 1.78 -20.96 25.88
CA LEU A 206 2.41 -20.28 24.75
C LEU A 206 1.39 -20.30 23.60
N ASP A 207 1.04 -19.13 23.05
CA ASP A 207 0.20 -19.06 21.85
C ASP A 207 0.82 -19.92 20.76
N LEU A 208 0.02 -20.82 20.17
CA LEU A 208 0.49 -21.63 19.04
C LEU A 208 0.92 -20.71 17.90
N SER A 209 2.14 -20.91 17.40
CA SER A 209 2.58 -20.20 16.19
C SER A 209 1.73 -20.58 14.99
N GLU A 210 1.73 -19.77 13.94
CA GLU A 210 1.04 -20.13 12.69
C GLU A 210 1.63 -21.42 12.10
N GLY A 211 2.96 -21.62 12.21
CA GLY A 211 3.64 -22.86 11.88
C GLY A 211 3.10 -24.08 12.64
N ASP A 212 2.89 -23.97 13.96
CA ASP A 212 2.32 -25.05 14.77
C ASP A 212 0.88 -25.40 14.35
N LYS A 213 0.07 -24.38 14.05
CA LYS A 213 -1.31 -24.57 13.56
C LYS A 213 -1.31 -25.30 12.21
N ILE A 214 -0.35 -25.00 11.34
CA ILE A 214 -0.18 -25.67 10.04
C ILE A 214 0.27 -27.12 10.23
N ARG A 215 1.27 -27.39 11.08
CA ARG A 215 1.67 -28.77 11.43
C ARG A 215 0.47 -29.59 11.86
N ASN A 216 -0.30 -29.04 12.81
CA ASN A 216 -1.48 -29.69 13.35
C ASN A 216 -2.53 -29.98 12.26
N PHE A 217 -2.80 -29.02 11.38
CA PHE A 217 -3.74 -29.22 10.27
C PHE A 217 -3.28 -30.31 9.29
N ILE A 218 -1.99 -30.37 8.95
CA ILE A 218 -1.43 -31.35 8.02
C ILE A 218 -1.48 -32.77 8.61
N LEU A 219 -1.19 -32.92 9.91
CA LEU A 219 -1.04 -34.23 10.54
C LEU A 219 -2.34 -34.78 11.16
N MET A 220 -3.24 -33.93 11.68
CA MET A 220 -4.43 -34.40 12.41
C MET A 220 -5.41 -35.25 11.56
N GLY A 221 -5.41 -35.07 10.24
CA GLY A 221 -6.26 -35.84 9.32
C GLY A 221 -5.68 -37.20 8.89
N GLU A 222 -4.45 -37.51 9.27
CA GLU A 222 -3.72 -38.69 8.82
C GLU A 222 -3.75 -39.84 9.83
N THR A 223 -3.44 -41.06 9.38
CA THR A 223 -3.30 -42.22 10.29
C THR A 223 -2.06 -42.07 11.19
N PRO A 224 -2.02 -42.71 12.38
CA PRO A 224 -0.85 -42.61 13.26
C PRO A 224 0.48 -42.98 12.58
N SER A 225 0.47 -44.01 11.72
CA SER A 225 1.66 -44.39 10.94
C SER A 225 2.09 -43.32 9.94
N ASN A 226 1.14 -42.67 9.27
CA ASN A 226 1.44 -41.58 8.34
C ASN A 226 1.88 -40.31 9.08
N GLN A 227 1.34 -40.02 10.27
CA GLN A 227 1.75 -38.88 11.08
C GLN A 227 3.23 -38.95 11.43
N GLU A 228 3.70 -40.12 11.89
CA GLU A 228 5.11 -40.35 12.21
C GLU A 228 6.00 -40.30 10.96
N GLU A 229 5.61 -40.97 9.85
CA GLU A 229 6.36 -40.88 8.59
C GLU A 229 6.47 -39.43 8.10
N TYR A 230 5.35 -38.69 8.08
CA TYR A 230 5.29 -37.35 7.53
C TYR A 230 6.04 -36.33 8.38
N TYR A 231 5.98 -36.49 9.70
CA TYR A 231 6.71 -35.67 10.64
C TYR A 231 8.22 -35.86 10.48
N GLU A 232 8.71 -37.10 10.62
CA GLU A 232 10.15 -37.42 10.59
C GLU A 232 10.79 -37.13 9.23
N LYS A 233 10.10 -37.50 8.14
CA LYS A 233 10.67 -37.41 6.79
C LYS A 233 10.57 -36.03 6.16
N TYR A 234 9.57 -35.23 6.54
CA TYR A 234 9.33 -33.93 5.90
C TYR A 234 9.24 -32.78 6.89
N TRP A 235 8.32 -32.83 7.86
CA TRP A 235 8.02 -31.67 8.70
C TRP A 235 9.19 -31.25 9.59
N ASN A 236 9.84 -32.20 10.28
CA ASN A 236 11.01 -31.90 11.11
C ASN A 236 12.15 -31.28 10.29
N LEU A 237 12.38 -31.80 9.08
CA LEU A 237 13.35 -31.20 8.15
C LEU A 237 12.94 -29.79 7.70
N ILE A 238 11.65 -29.52 7.48
CA ILE A 238 11.17 -28.17 7.18
C ILE A 238 11.45 -27.22 8.36
N GLU A 239 11.16 -27.64 9.59
CA GLU A 239 11.45 -26.86 10.81
C GLU A 239 12.96 -26.56 10.92
N GLU A 240 13.83 -27.56 10.78
CA GLU A 240 15.29 -27.38 10.81
C GLU A 240 15.78 -26.42 9.71
N LYS A 241 15.33 -26.62 8.47
CA LYS A 241 15.75 -25.83 7.29
C LYS A 241 15.25 -24.39 7.33
N THR A 242 14.23 -24.11 8.13
CA THR A 242 13.69 -22.75 8.32
C THR A 242 14.18 -22.10 9.60
N ALA A 243 15.15 -22.72 10.30
CA ALA A 243 15.62 -22.30 11.62
C ALA A 243 14.46 -22.12 12.63
N TYR A 244 13.45 -22.98 12.51
CA TYR A 244 12.20 -22.99 13.29
C TYR A 244 11.28 -21.76 13.09
N ASP A 245 11.58 -20.87 12.15
CA ASP A 245 10.65 -19.81 11.71
C ASP A 245 9.81 -20.26 10.50
N VAL A 246 9.00 -21.30 10.74
CA VAL A 246 8.11 -21.86 9.71
C VAL A 246 7.05 -20.83 9.26
N SER A 247 6.67 -19.89 10.13
CA SER A 247 5.63 -18.91 9.82
C SER A 247 6.04 -17.97 8.69
N ASP A 248 7.24 -17.38 8.76
CA ASP A 248 7.74 -16.49 7.69
C ASP A 248 8.00 -17.27 6.39
N PHE A 249 8.52 -18.48 6.50
CA PHE A 249 8.70 -19.38 5.35
C PHE A 249 7.38 -19.67 4.62
N ILE A 250 6.34 -20.09 5.34
CA ILE A 250 5.04 -20.39 4.72
C ILE A 250 4.43 -19.13 4.10
N ARG A 251 4.62 -17.96 4.71
CA ARG A 251 4.17 -16.69 4.13
C ARG A 251 4.80 -16.46 2.76
N HIS A 252 6.11 -16.68 2.61
CA HIS A 252 6.79 -16.60 1.32
C HIS A 252 6.30 -17.66 0.34
N TYR A 253 6.13 -18.90 0.79
CA TYR A 253 5.60 -20.00 -0.02
C TYR A 253 4.20 -19.68 -0.58
N LEU A 254 3.27 -19.21 0.26
CA LEU A 254 1.92 -18.82 -0.18
C LEU A 254 1.94 -17.61 -1.10
N THR A 255 2.85 -16.66 -0.88
CA THR A 255 3.04 -15.52 -1.79
C THR A 255 3.31 -15.99 -3.21
N LEU A 256 4.14 -17.02 -3.38
CA LEU A 256 4.43 -17.63 -4.67
C LEU A 256 3.23 -18.38 -5.25
N LYS A 257 2.60 -19.24 -4.44
CA LYS A 257 1.51 -20.10 -4.94
C LYS A 257 0.23 -19.34 -5.25
N GLN A 258 -0.03 -18.22 -4.58
CA GLN A 258 -1.27 -17.46 -4.70
C GLN A 258 -1.11 -16.08 -5.35
N ASN A 259 0.12 -15.62 -5.63
CA ASN A 259 0.43 -14.25 -6.07
C ASN A 259 -0.16 -13.17 -5.13
N LYS A 260 -0.34 -13.51 -3.85
CA LYS A 260 -0.92 -12.63 -2.82
C LYS A 260 -0.14 -12.84 -1.54
N ILE A 261 0.26 -11.75 -0.91
CA ILE A 261 1.01 -11.79 0.35
C ILE A 261 0.01 -11.97 1.51
N PRO A 262 0.08 -13.09 2.26
CA PRO A 262 -0.74 -13.28 3.44
C PRO A 262 -0.40 -12.27 4.55
N ASN A 263 -1.41 -11.91 5.34
CA ASN A 263 -1.19 -11.22 6.62
C ASN A 263 -0.64 -12.22 7.64
N LEU A 264 0.30 -11.78 8.48
CA LEU A 264 0.97 -12.64 9.47
C LEU A 264 -0.02 -13.39 10.38
N SER A 265 -1.11 -12.74 10.79
CA SER A 265 -2.14 -13.34 11.66
C SER A 265 -3.06 -14.35 10.95
N ASN A 266 -3.03 -14.40 9.62
CA ASN A 266 -3.95 -15.17 8.81
C ASN A 266 -3.26 -16.29 8.02
N ILE A 267 -1.95 -16.49 8.20
CA ILE A 267 -1.15 -17.46 7.44
C ILE A 267 -1.78 -18.85 7.51
N TYR A 268 -2.21 -19.29 8.70
CA TYR A 268 -2.89 -20.57 8.85
C TYR A 268 -4.17 -20.68 8.02
N PHE A 269 -5.02 -19.64 8.05
CA PHE A 269 -6.28 -19.65 7.33
C PHE A 269 -6.06 -19.64 5.82
N ASP A 270 -5.17 -18.77 5.33
CA ASP A 270 -4.82 -18.66 3.92
C ASP A 270 -4.15 -19.95 3.41
N PHE A 271 -3.33 -20.61 4.24
CA PHE A 271 -2.74 -21.92 3.95
C PHE A 271 -3.81 -23.00 3.83
N LYS A 272 -4.70 -23.09 4.82
CA LYS A 272 -5.77 -24.08 4.86
C LYS A 272 -6.71 -23.94 3.66
N GLU A 273 -7.11 -22.71 3.34
CA GLU A 273 -7.93 -22.41 2.16
C GLU A 273 -7.23 -22.85 0.88
N TYR A 274 -5.95 -22.51 0.71
CA TYR A 274 -5.16 -22.93 -0.45
C TYR A 274 -5.13 -24.44 -0.64
N VAL A 275 -4.89 -25.21 0.43
CA VAL A 275 -4.82 -26.68 0.35
C VAL A 275 -6.18 -27.29 0.01
N ILE A 276 -7.25 -26.82 0.65
CA ILE A 276 -8.60 -27.36 0.47
C ILE A 276 -9.14 -27.02 -0.92
N THR A 277 -9.08 -25.75 -1.34
CA THR A 277 -9.64 -25.29 -2.62
C THR A 277 -8.95 -25.93 -3.83
N ASN A 278 -7.65 -26.23 -3.74
CA ASN A 278 -6.89 -26.88 -4.82
C ASN A 278 -6.87 -28.41 -4.71
N GLY A 279 -7.49 -29.01 -3.67
CA GLY A 279 -7.53 -30.47 -3.48
C GLY A 279 -6.14 -31.12 -3.38
N ILE A 280 -5.17 -30.44 -2.77
CA ILE A 280 -3.76 -30.88 -2.77
C ILE A 280 -3.59 -32.04 -1.79
N ALA A 281 -3.02 -33.16 -2.26
CA ALA A 281 -2.68 -34.29 -1.40
C ALA A 281 -1.55 -33.92 -0.41
N ILE A 282 -1.73 -34.23 0.88
CA ILE A 282 -0.80 -33.87 1.97
C ILE A 282 0.65 -34.30 1.69
N LYS A 283 0.87 -35.52 1.22
CA LYS A 283 2.22 -36.01 0.90
C LYS A 283 2.90 -35.19 -0.19
N SER A 284 2.16 -34.82 -1.24
CA SER A 284 2.69 -33.99 -2.34
C SER A 284 3.02 -32.56 -1.87
N LEU A 285 2.17 -32.00 -0.99
CA LEU A 285 2.38 -30.71 -0.36
C LEU A 285 3.65 -30.70 0.49
N LEU A 286 3.85 -31.73 1.32
CA LEU A 286 5.05 -31.86 2.17
C LEU A 286 6.34 -31.98 1.36
N ILE A 287 6.31 -32.70 0.24
CA ILE A 287 7.46 -32.80 -0.67
C ILE A 287 7.80 -31.43 -1.27
N ASP A 288 6.79 -30.69 -1.75
CA ASP A 288 6.97 -29.36 -2.32
C ASP A 288 7.47 -28.36 -1.25
N LEU A 289 6.85 -28.35 -0.06
CA LEU A 289 7.29 -27.52 1.07
C LEU A 289 8.75 -27.80 1.45
N LEU A 290 9.16 -29.06 1.54
CA LEU A 290 10.54 -29.41 1.86
C LEU A 290 11.52 -28.94 0.78
N ALA A 291 11.15 -29.02 -0.50
CA ALA A 291 11.99 -28.50 -1.58
C ALA A 291 12.21 -26.99 -1.46
N TYR A 292 11.14 -26.24 -1.16
CA TYR A 292 11.24 -24.79 -0.91
C TYR A 292 11.99 -24.45 0.39
N ALA A 293 11.83 -25.25 1.45
CA ALA A 293 12.56 -25.03 2.71
C ALA A 293 14.08 -25.18 2.53
N LYS A 294 14.53 -26.12 1.68
CA LYS A 294 15.95 -26.26 1.32
C LYS A 294 16.50 -25.02 0.59
N ARG A 295 15.74 -24.46 -0.36
CA ARG A 295 16.13 -23.22 -1.05
C ARG A 295 16.12 -22.03 -0.09
N TYR A 296 15.16 -22.00 0.83
CA TYR A 296 15.09 -20.97 1.87
C TYR A 296 16.33 -20.99 2.78
N GLU A 297 16.78 -22.18 3.21
CA GLU A 297 18.05 -22.35 3.93
C GLU A 297 19.23 -21.82 3.11
N GLN A 298 19.33 -22.19 1.83
CA GLN A 298 20.41 -21.74 0.95
C GLN A 298 20.47 -20.20 0.83
N ILE A 299 19.31 -19.53 0.80
CA ILE A 299 19.22 -18.07 0.78
C ILE A 299 19.71 -17.50 2.11
N LYS A 300 19.20 -17.98 3.25
CA LYS A 300 19.50 -17.44 4.59
C LYS A 300 20.96 -17.65 4.99
N GLU A 301 21.50 -18.84 4.73
CA GLU A 301 22.87 -19.21 5.07
C GLU A 301 23.88 -18.87 3.97
N ALA A 302 23.41 -18.33 2.84
CA ALA A 302 24.24 -18.07 1.65
C ALA A 302 25.08 -19.30 1.27
N SER A 303 24.43 -20.45 1.15
CA SER A 303 25.03 -21.78 1.02
C SER A 303 24.60 -22.50 -0.27
N THR A 304 24.27 -21.74 -1.32
CA THR A 304 24.03 -22.29 -2.67
C THR A 304 25.28 -23.00 -3.21
N THR A 305 25.12 -23.75 -4.29
CA THR A 305 26.23 -24.43 -4.97
C THR A 305 27.22 -23.45 -5.63
N THR A 306 26.84 -22.19 -5.82
CA THR A 306 27.61 -21.19 -6.56
C THR A 306 28.25 -20.18 -5.61
N LYS A 307 29.58 -20.19 -5.51
CA LYS A 307 30.34 -19.25 -4.64
C LYS A 307 30.01 -17.78 -4.93
N GLY A 308 29.89 -17.40 -6.20
CA GLY A 308 29.56 -16.01 -6.58
C GLY A 308 28.21 -15.55 -6.03
N VAL A 309 27.19 -16.42 -6.10
CA VAL A 309 25.84 -16.13 -5.59
C VAL A 309 25.87 -16.05 -4.06
N ASN A 310 26.62 -16.93 -3.39
CA ASN A 310 26.80 -16.89 -1.94
C ASN A 310 27.42 -15.57 -1.49
N GLU A 311 28.41 -15.05 -2.21
CA GLU A 311 28.99 -13.75 -1.88
C GLU A 311 27.98 -12.60 -2.04
N VAL A 312 27.06 -12.66 -3.01
CA VAL A 312 25.98 -11.67 -3.13
C VAL A 312 24.95 -11.83 -2.00
N LEU A 313 24.51 -13.06 -1.73
CA LEU A 313 23.56 -13.39 -0.69
C LEU A 313 24.03 -12.97 0.70
N LYS A 314 25.30 -13.24 1.06
CA LYS A 314 25.88 -12.77 2.33
C LYS A 314 25.67 -11.28 2.52
N ARG A 315 25.88 -10.49 1.46
CA ARG A 315 25.75 -9.03 1.53
C ARG A 315 24.29 -8.59 1.58
N ILE A 316 23.41 -9.24 0.82
CA ILE A 316 21.96 -8.99 0.88
C ILE A 316 21.42 -9.34 2.28
N ASN A 317 21.88 -10.44 2.88
CA ASN A 317 21.41 -10.89 4.19
C ASN A 317 21.80 -9.94 5.32
N VAL A 318 22.90 -9.17 5.19
CA VAL A 318 23.21 -8.06 6.11
C VAL A 318 22.06 -7.03 6.14
N LEU A 319 21.39 -6.81 5.02
CA LEU A 319 20.30 -5.82 4.91
C LEU A 319 18.97 -6.32 5.51
N GLU A 320 18.83 -7.62 5.75
CA GLU A 320 17.61 -8.29 6.26
C GLU A 320 16.32 -7.95 5.48
N MET A 321 16.46 -7.79 4.16
CA MET A 321 15.32 -7.51 3.29
C MET A 321 14.67 -8.79 2.77
N ASN A 322 13.73 -9.34 3.53
CA ASN A 322 13.01 -10.58 3.16
C ASN A 322 12.03 -10.41 1.97
N VAL A 323 11.82 -9.20 1.46
CA VAL A 323 10.87 -8.93 0.35
C VAL A 323 11.28 -9.60 -0.96
N MET A 324 12.58 -9.89 -1.13
CA MET A 324 13.13 -10.57 -2.31
C MET A 324 13.07 -12.10 -2.20
N THR A 325 12.83 -12.64 -1.00
CA THR A 325 12.89 -14.08 -0.75
C THR A 325 11.99 -14.88 -1.68
N PRO A 326 10.71 -14.51 -1.92
CA PRO A 326 9.86 -15.24 -2.86
C PRO A 326 10.51 -15.33 -4.25
N PHE A 327 11.00 -14.21 -4.77
CA PHE A 327 11.68 -14.16 -6.06
C PHE A 327 12.91 -15.08 -6.08
N PHE A 328 13.78 -15.02 -5.07
CA PHE A 328 14.97 -15.88 -5.00
C PHE A 328 14.64 -17.38 -4.89
N LEU A 329 13.54 -17.75 -4.23
CA LEU A 329 13.09 -19.14 -4.17
C LEU A 329 12.72 -19.67 -5.58
N GLU A 330 12.02 -18.88 -6.39
CA GLU A 330 11.70 -19.23 -7.78
C GLU A 330 12.95 -19.27 -8.67
N ILE A 331 13.86 -18.30 -8.52
CA ILE A 331 15.11 -18.26 -9.29
C ILE A 331 15.99 -19.48 -9.01
N LEU A 332 16.16 -19.86 -7.74
CA LEU A 332 16.92 -21.07 -7.39
C LEU A 332 16.24 -22.34 -7.91
N LYS A 333 14.90 -22.39 -7.89
CA LYS A 333 14.15 -23.48 -8.51
C LYS A 333 14.40 -23.54 -10.02
N ASN A 334 14.31 -22.41 -10.73
CA ASN A 334 14.55 -22.35 -12.17
C ASN A 334 15.98 -22.78 -12.54
N TYR A 335 16.96 -22.46 -11.70
CA TYR A 335 18.33 -22.94 -11.87
C TYR A 335 18.45 -24.46 -11.67
N GLU A 336 17.82 -25.01 -10.62
CA GLU A 336 17.79 -26.47 -10.38
C GLU A 336 17.08 -27.22 -11.52
N ASP A 337 16.02 -26.63 -12.08
CA ASP A 337 15.27 -27.15 -13.22
C ASP A 337 16.01 -26.94 -14.56
N SER A 338 17.25 -26.43 -14.54
CA SER A 338 18.09 -26.15 -15.72
C SER A 338 17.50 -25.15 -16.72
N VAL A 339 16.59 -24.28 -16.25
CA VAL A 339 16.04 -23.15 -17.01
C VAL A 339 17.04 -21.99 -17.07
N LEU A 340 17.89 -21.84 -16.05
CA LEU A 340 18.89 -20.77 -15.94
C LEU A 340 20.30 -21.34 -15.99
N SER A 341 21.22 -20.63 -16.65
CA SER A 341 22.65 -20.86 -16.51
C SER A 341 23.21 -20.32 -15.20
N MET A 342 24.43 -20.74 -14.83
CA MET A 342 25.12 -20.23 -13.64
C MET A 342 25.44 -18.73 -13.76
N ASP A 343 25.76 -18.27 -14.97
CA ASP A 343 26.12 -16.87 -15.22
C ASP A 343 24.88 -15.96 -15.10
N GLU A 344 23.74 -16.38 -15.67
CA GLU A 344 22.45 -15.71 -15.48
C GLU A 344 22.05 -15.67 -14.00
N LEU A 345 22.19 -16.79 -13.29
CA LEU A 345 21.90 -16.86 -11.86
C LEU A 345 22.70 -15.80 -11.09
N LEU A 346 24.01 -15.73 -11.30
CA LEU A 346 24.86 -14.73 -10.64
C LEU A 346 24.46 -13.30 -11.02
N GLU A 347 24.14 -13.06 -12.29
CA GLU A 347 23.74 -11.74 -12.77
C GLU A 347 22.40 -11.28 -12.18
N ILE A 348 21.40 -12.14 -12.10
CA ILE A 348 20.09 -11.86 -11.48
C ILE A 348 20.26 -11.37 -10.04
N PHE A 349 21.09 -12.06 -9.24
CA PHE A 349 21.35 -11.66 -7.85
C PHE A 349 22.09 -10.32 -7.77
N ARG A 350 23.06 -10.07 -8.67
CA ARG A 350 23.79 -8.77 -8.73
C ARG A 350 22.87 -7.61 -9.12
N VAL A 351 22.07 -7.77 -10.17
CA VAL A 351 21.11 -6.75 -10.62
C VAL A 351 20.08 -6.46 -9.52
N THR A 352 19.64 -7.50 -8.80
CA THR A 352 18.74 -7.33 -7.65
C THR A 352 19.39 -6.50 -6.52
N GLU A 353 20.65 -6.80 -6.19
CA GLU A 353 21.43 -6.03 -5.21
C GLU A 353 21.57 -4.56 -5.63
N ASP A 354 21.96 -4.31 -6.88
CA ASP A 354 22.14 -2.96 -7.45
C ASP A 354 20.82 -2.17 -7.43
N PHE A 355 19.72 -2.81 -7.82
CA PHE A 355 18.38 -2.23 -7.80
C PHE A 355 17.97 -1.78 -6.40
N ILE A 356 18.14 -2.63 -5.40
CA ILE A 356 17.77 -2.34 -4.01
C ILE A 356 18.66 -1.25 -3.41
N VAL A 357 19.97 -1.32 -3.63
CA VAL A 357 20.91 -0.33 -3.07
C VAL A 357 20.71 1.04 -3.69
N ARG A 358 20.55 1.13 -5.02
CA ARG A 358 20.29 2.41 -5.70
C ARG A 358 19.02 3.08 -5.16
N ARG A 359 17.94 2.30 -5.01
CA ARG A 359 16.68 2.79 -4.44
C ARG A 359 16.84 3.28 -3.02
N SER A 360 17.56 2.54 -2.18
CA SER A 360 17.83 2.92 -0.79
C SER A 360 18.65 4.20 -0.69
N ILE A 361 19.71 4.35 -1.49
CA ILE A 361 20.55 5.54 -1.51
C ILE A 361 19.75 6.76 -2.01
N CYS A 362 18.91 6.60 -3.03
CA CYS A 362 18.07 7.68 -3.57
C CYS A 362 16.77 7.93 -2.78
N ASN A 363 16.58 7.30 -1.61
CA ASN A 363 15.39 7.47 -0.75
C ASN A 363 14.05 7.08 -1.40
N LEU A 364 14.03 6.10 -2.31
CA LEU A 364 12.78 5.59 -2.86
C LEU A 364 12.03 4.73 -1.81
N PRO A 365 10.69 4.84 -1.71
CA PRO A 365 9.89 4.04 -0.80
C PRO A 365 10.02 2.53 -1.03
N THR A 366 10.00 1.73 0.04
CA THR A 366 10.09 0.27 -0.01
C THR A 366 8.76 -0.42 -0.30
N ASN A 367 7.63 0.30 -0.20
CA ASN A 367 6.27 -0.26 -0.34
C ASN A 367 6.04 -0.97 -1.69
N ALA A 368 6.67 -0.49 -2.76
CA ALA A 368 6.54 -1.07 -4.10
C ALA A 368 7.28 -2.42 -4.25
N LEU A 369 8.30 -2.70 -3.43
CA LEU A 369 9.19 -3.86 -3.60
C LEU A 369 8.44 -5.18 -3.48
N ASN A 370 7.49 -5.27 -2.55
CA ASN A 370 6.67 -6.45 -2.36
C ASN A 370 5.93 -6.84 -3.65
N LYS A 371 5.28 -5.87 -4.31
CA LYS A 371 4.55 -6.10 -5.57
C LYS A 371 5.52 -6.50 -6.68
N ILE A 372 6.64 -5.79 -6.81
CA ILE A 372 7.66 -6.05 -7.82
C ILE A 372 8.18 -7.48 -7.72
N PHE A 373 8.72 -7.88 -6.56
CA PHE A 373 9.33 -9.20 -6.41
C PHE A 373 8.31 -10.35 -6.35
N SER A 374 7.05 -10.09 -5.97
CA SER A 374 6.00 -11.11 -6.06
C SER A 374 5.62 -11.47 -7.50
N THR A 375 5.78 -10.55 -8.47
CA THR A 375 5.38 -10.79 -9.86
C THR A 375 6.55 -10.95 -10.83
N LEU A 376 7.75 -10.51 -10.45
CA LEU A 376 8.89 -10.40 -11.38
C LEU A 376 9.22 -11.69 -12.13
N ASN A 377 9.23 -12.86 -11.46
CA ASN A 377 9.48 -14.13 -12.15
C ASN A 377 8.42 -14.42 -13.22
N ARG A 378 7.14 -14.23 -12.88
CA ARG A 378 6.04 -14.39 -13.84
C ARG A 378 6.15 -13.40 -14.99
N ASP A 379 6.45 -12.14 -14.69
CA ASP A 379 6.54 -11.08 -15.70
C ASP A 379 7.71 -11.36 -16.67
N VAL A 380 8.84 -11.91 -16.17
CA VAL A 380 9.94 -12.38 -17.02
C VAL A 380 9.49 -13.55 -17.90
N LEU A 381 8.90 -14.59 -17.32
CA LEU A 381 8.47 -15.78 -18.07
C LEU A 381 7.36 -15.49 -19.10
N LYS A 382 6.55 -14.45 -18.89
CA LYS A 382 5.55 -14.00 -19.88
C LYS A 382 6.21 -13.33 -21.09
N LEU A 383 7.27 -12.56 -20.88
CA LEU A 383 7.95 -11.78 -21.91
C LEU A 383 9.07 -12.55 -22.62
N ALA A 384 9.71 -13.48 -21.92
CA ALA A 384 10.79 -14.28 -22.45
C ALA A 384 10.26 -15.37 -23.40
N THR A 385 10.91 -15.52 -24.55
CA THR A 385 10.80 -16.72 -25.37
C THR A 385 11.84 -17.76 -24.94
N ASN A 386 11.72 -19.00 -25.45
CA ASN A 386 12.66 -20.09 -25.12
C ASN A 386 14.13 -19.83 -25.50
N GLN A 387 14.43 -18.76 -26.23
CA GLN A 387 15.79 -18.39 -26.64
C GLN A 387 16.33 -17.15 -25.91
N ASP A 388 15.50 -16.45 -25.14
CA ASP A 388 15.89 -15.21 -24.49
C ASP A 388 16.63 -15.48 -23.17
N ASP A 389 17.66 -14.68 -22.91
CA ASP A 389 18.38 -14.69 -21.63
C ASP A 389 17.49 -14.08 -20.53
N TYR A 390 17.29 -14.84 -19.46
CA TYR A 390 16.38 -14.44 -18.39
C TYR A 390 16.83 -13.14 -17.73
N ALA A 391 18.14 -12.98 -17.52
CA ALA A 391 18.70 -11.80 -16.87
C ALA A 391 18.49 -10.55 -17.73
N GLU A 392 18.61 -10.66 -19.05
CA GLU A 392 18.31 -9.58 -20.00
C GLU A 392 16.84 -9.14 -19.93
N VAL A 393 15.89 -10.09 -19.98
CA VAL A 393 14.45 -9.78 -19.86
C VAL A 393 14.13 -9.15 -18.49
N MET A 394 14.73 -9.66 -17.42
CA MET A 394 14.58 -9.08 -16.08
C MET A 394 15.10 -7.64 -16.01
N LYS A 395 16.27 -7.37 -16.61
CA LYS A 395 16.84 -6.02 -16.71
C LYS A 395 15.87 -5.09 -17.44
N TYR A 396 15.32 -5.52 -18.59
CA TYR A 396 14.30 -4.76 -19.34
C TYR A 396 13.09 -4.41 -18.47
N ILE A 397 12.52 -5.37 -17.75
CA ILE A 397 11.34 -5.15 -16.91
C ILE A 397 11.62 -4.13 -15.80
N LEU A 398 12.76 -4.25 -15.12
CA LEU A 398 13.14 -3.35 -14.03
C LEU A 398 13.43 -1.91 -14.52
N LEU A 399 14.06 -1.79 -15.69
CA LEU A 399 14.38 -0.49 -16.31
C LEU A 399 13.13 0.25 -16.78
N ASN A 400 12.08 -0.48 -17.20
CA ASN A 400 10.81 0.10 -17.63
C ASN A 400 9.82 0.41 -16.50
N LYS A 401 10.12 0.08 -15.23
CA LYS A 401 9.27 0.49 -14.11
C LYS A 401 9.31 2.02 -13.92
N THR A 402 8.16 2.62 -13.65
CA THR A 402 8.01 4.07 -13.45
C THR A 402 7.63 4.43 -11.99
N GLY A 403 7.55 5.73 -11.69
CA GLY A 403 7.04 6.23 -10.41
C GLY A 403 7.85 5.73 -9.20
N SER A 404 7.16 5.19 -8.19
CA SER A 404 7.80 4.66 -6.97
C SER A 404 8.46 3.30 -7.18
N SER A 405 8.19 2.61 -8.28
CA SER A 405 8.74 1.28 -8.61
C SER A 405 10.02 1.32 -9.46
N ARG A 406 10.40 2.51 -9.96
CA ARG A 406 11.52 2.70 -10.89
C ARG A 406 12.90 2.41 -10.30
N MET A 407 13.86 2.20 -11.18
CA MET A 407 15.30 2.17 -10.86
C MET A 407 15.92 3.57 -10.99
N PRO A 408 16.61 4.09 -9.96
CA PRO A 408 17.34 5.36 -10.06
C PRO A 408 18.46 5.34 -11.09
N ARG A 409 18.50 6.38 -11.94
CA ARG A 409 19.53 6.58 -12.97
C ARG A 409 20.84 7.09 -12.35
N ASP A 410 21.91 7.07 -13.14
CA ASP A 410 23.25 7.45 -12.67
C ASP A 410 23.39 8.91 -12.22
N ASP A 411 22.63 9.83 -12.82
CA ASP A 411 22.56 11.23 -12.43
C ASP A 411 21.97 11.41 -11.03
N GLU A 412 20.80 10.82 -10.78
CA GLU A 412 20.15 10.84 -9.46
C GLU A 412 20.99 10.12 -8.40
N PHE A 413 21.56 8.96 -8.74
CA PHE A 413 22.41 8.20 -7.83
C PHE A 413 23.68 8.96 -7.45
N ARG A 414 24.29 9.65 -8.42
CA ARG A 414 25.43 10.56 -8.21
C ARG A 414 25.08 11.72 -7.29
N GLU A 415 23.92 12.33 -7.47
CA GLU A 415 23.49 13.42 -6.59
C GLU A 415 23.28 12.90 -5.15
N ALA A 416 22.62 11.75 -5.00
CA ALA A 416 22.33 11.16 -3.71
C ALA A 416 23.59 10.70 -2.96
N ILE A 417 24.56 10.06 -3.62
CA ILE A 417 25.80 9.59 -2.98
C ILE A 417 26.64 10.76 -2.43
N ASN A 418 26.57 11.93 -3.06
CA ASN A 418 27.34 13.10 -2.67
C ASN A 418 26.66 13.98 -1.63
N SER A 419 25.33 13.96 -1.54
CA SER A 419 24.56 14.88 -0.70
C SER A 419 23.96 14.24 0.56
N LYS A 420 23.75 12.91 0.56
CA LYS A 420 23.05 12.20 1.63
C LYS A 420 23.84 12.16 2.94
N ASP A 421 23.10 12.21 4.05
CA ASP A 421 23.61 11.90 5.39
C ASP A 421 23.78 10.38 5.52
N PHE A 422 25.02 9.89 5.40
CA PHE A 422 25.37 8.48 5.56
C PHE A 422 25.64 8.09 7.01
N TYR A 423 25.74 9.06 7.92
CA TYR A 423 25.97 8.77 9.32
C TYR A 423 24.67 8.31 10.00
N HIS A 424 23.53 8.94 9.71
CA HIS A 424 22.26 8.65 10.39
C HIS A 424 21.39 7.58 9.72
N ILE A 425 21.86 6.93 8.65
CA ILE A 425 21.13 5.80 8.06
C ILE A 425 21.15 4.57 8.99
N ASN A 426 20.25 3.62 8.72
CA ASN A 426 20.22 2.33 9.41
C ASN A 426 21.63 1.69 9.49
N ASN A 427 22.00 1.20 10.66
CA ASN A 427 23.35 0.71 10.94
C ASN A 427 23.79 -0.44 10.02
N LYS A 428 22.88 -1.34 9.63
CA LYS A 428 23.15 -2.46 8.72
C LYS A 428 23.45 -1.96 7.31
N TRP A 429 22.66 -1.01 6.82
CA TRP A 429 22.90 -0.32 5.55
C TRP A 429 24.24 0.41 5.54
N ARG A 430 24.56 1.13 6.61
CA ARG A 430 25.85 1.80 6.78
C ARG A 430 26.99 0.77 6.74
N ALA A 431 26.91 -0.29 7.54
CA ALA A 431 27.93 -1.34 7.56
C ALA A 431 28.12 -2.00 6.18
N TYR A 432 27.02 -2.31 5.47
CA TYR A 432 27.05 -2.84 4.11
C TYR A 432 27.76 -1.87 3.15
N ILE A 433 27.40 -0.58 3.14
CA ILE A 433 27.97 0.42 2.21
C ILE A 433 29.48 0.56 2.43
N PHE A 434 29.91 0.74 3.68
CA PHE A 434 31.33 0.85 3.99
C PHE A 434 32.08 -0.44 3.66
N ASN A 435 31.48 -1.61 3.88
CA ASN A 435 32.10 -2.89 3.54
C ASN A 435 32.27 -3.06 2.03
N ARG A 436 31.28 -2.64 1.22
CA ARG A 436 31.39 -2.63 -0.25
C ARG A 436 32.48 -1.66 -0.73
N LEU A 437 32.56 -0.46 -0.16
CA LEU A 437 33.54 0.55 -0.58
C LEU A 437 34.98 0.19 -0.18
N GLU A 438 35.17 -0.48 0.96
CA GLU A 438 36.46 -1.02 1.41
C GLU A 438 36.95 -2.13 0.48
N ASN A 439 36.11 -3.15 0.30
CA ASN A 439 36.49 -4.36 -0.42
C ASN A 439 36.50 -4.18 -1.93
N ARG A 440 35.62 -3.32 -2.47
CA ARG A 440 35.42 -3.14 -3.91
C ARG A 440 35.22 -4.50 -4.59
N GLU A 441 35.82 -4.71 -5.76
CA GLU A 441 35.85 -6.01 -6.47
C GLU A 441 37.13 -6.84 -6.14
N SER A 442 37.77 -6.57 -5.00
CA SER A 442 39.01 -7.25 -4.59
C SER A 442 38.76 -8.69 -4.15
N LYS A 443 39.67 -9.61 -4.53
CA LYS A 443 39.69 -10.97 -3.98
C LYS A 443 40.24 -11.02 -2.56
N GLU A 444 41.09 -10.06 -2.20
CA GLU A 444 41.55 -9.86 -0.83
C GLU A 444 40.55 -8.96 -0.14
N THR A 445 39.71 -9.54 0.73
CA THR A 445 38.66 -8.85 1.45
C THR A 445 38.99 -8.71 2.93
N THR A 446 38.51 -7.62 3.53
CA THR A 446 38.48 -7.38 4.96
C THR A 446 37.03 -7.36 5.43
N GLU A 447 36.70 -8.26 6.34
CA GLU A 447 35.34 -8.34 6.90
C GLU A 447 35.14 -7.26 7.97
N ILE A 448 34.58 -6.11 7.57
CA ILE A 448 34.30 -5.01 8.51
C ILE A 448 32.88 -5.01 9.06
N VAL A 449 31.94 -5.73 8.44
CA VAL A 449 30.53 -5.77 8.87
C VAL A 449 30.39 -6.28 10.30
N ASP A 450 30.97 -7.44 10.61
CA ASP A 450 30.90 -8.02 11.95
C ASP A 450 31.59 -7.12 12.99
N GLY A 451 32.72 -6.52 12.62
CA GLY A 451 33.42 -5.54 13.44
C GLY A 451 32.62 -4.28 13.74
N LEU A 452 31.76 -3.83 12.83
CA LEU A 452 30.89 -2.66 12.99
C LEU A 452 29.59 -2.96 13.73
N LEU A 453 28.99 -4.15 13.52
CA LEU A 453 27.65 -4.48 14.02
C LEU A 453 27.68 -5.29 15.32
N ASN A 454 28.47 -6.37 15.37
CA ASN A 454 28.38 -7.37 16.44
C ASN A 454 29.55 -7.23 17.42
N ALA A 455 30.78 -7.36 16.91
CA ALA A 455 31.98 -7.35 17.73
C ALA A 455 32.35 -5.95 18.24
N LYS A 456 31.77 -4.90 17.66
CA LYS A 456 32.02 -3.47 17.97
C LYS A 456 33.52 -3.12 18.03
N LYS A 457 34.32 -3.82 17.23
CA LYS A 457 35.77 -3.60 17.07
C LYS A 457 36.06 -2.36 16.23
N TYR A 458 35.15 -2.01 15.33
CA TYR A 458 35.27 -0.88 14.44
C TYR A 458 34.13 0.10 14.68
N SER A 459 34.36 1.35 14.30
CA SER A 459 33.38 2.42 14.35
C SER A 459 33.50 3.29 13.10
N ILE A 460 32.42 4.00 12.79
CA ILE A 460 32.44 5.06 11.78
C ILE A 460 32.97 6.32 12.44
N GLU A 461 34.08 6.83 11.90
CA GLU A 461 34.78 8.02 12.37
C GLU A 461 34.49 9.22 11.48
N HIS A 462 34.32 10.37 12.12
CA HIS A 462 34.26 11.69 11.51
C HIS A 462 35.67 12.27 11.38
N ILE A 463 36.17 12.38 10.14
CA ILE A 463 37.54 12.87 9.89
C ILE A 463 37.64 14.32 10.36
N MET A 464 36.78 15.19 9.83
CA MET A 464 36.40 16.45 10.45
C MET A 464 35.38 16.17 11.56
N PRO A 465 35.69 16.46 12.83
CA PRO A 465 34.90 16.03 13.97
C PRO A 465 33.54 16.74 14.07
N GLN A 466 32.61 16.14 14.82
CA GLN A 466 31.29 16.73 15.11
C GLN A 466 31.40 18.05 15.91
N THR A 467 32.43 18.19 16.75
CA THR A 467 32.70 19.45 17.46
C THR A 467 34.04 20.01 16.99
N LEU A 468 33.99 21.17 16.32
CA LEU A 468 35.19 21.83 15.81
C LEU A 468 35.99 22.50 16.93
N SER A 469 37.30 22.24 16.94
CA SER A 469 38.25 23.01 17.75
C SER A 469 38.56 24.36 17.09
N LYS A 470 39.16 25.29 17.83
CA LYS A 470 39.62 26.57 17.25
C LYS A 470 40.64 26.38 16.12
N GLU A 471 41.44 25.31 16.19
CA GLU A 471 42.39 24.96 15.13
C GLU A 471 41.66 24.49 13.86
N TRP A 472 40.63 23.65 14.01
CA TRP A 472 39.79 23.26 12.87
C TRP A 472 39.07 24.44 12.23
N GLN A 473 38.53 25.37 13.02
CA GLN A 473 37.91 26.59 12.49
C GLN A 473 38.90 27.41 11.67
N LYS A 474 40.15 27.51 12.12
CA LYS A 474 41.22 28.20 11.39
C LYS A 474 41.59 27.47 10.09
N ASP A 475 41.71 26.15 10.13
CA ASP A 475 42.08 25.34 8.96
C ASP A 475 41.00 25.36 7.86
N LEU A 476 39.72 25.42 8.25
CA LEU A 476 38.58 25.47 7.34
C LEU A 476 38.31 26.87 6.76
N GLY A 477 38.85 27.94 7.37
CA GLY A 477 38.70 29.32 6.91
C GLY A 477 37.39 29.99 7.36
N GLU A 478 37.06 31.13 6.75
CA GLU A 478 35.93 32.00 7.19
C GLU A 478 34.56 31.32 7.06
N ASN A 479 34.39 30.39 6.12
CA ASN A 479 33.13 29.67 5.86
C ASN A 479 33.04 28.32 6.60
N TYR A 480 33.74 28.16 7.73
CA TYR A 480 33.84 26.87 8.42
C TYR A 480 32.47 26.31 8.86
N GLU A 481 31.50 27.17 9.22
CA GLU A 481 30.17 26.75 9.70
C GLU A 481 29.36 26.08 8.59
N GLU A 482 29.27 26.73 7.42
CA GLU A 482 28.58 26.20 6.25
C GLU A 482 29.24 24.91 5.75
N LEU A 483 30.57 24.90 5.66
CA LEU A 483 31.32 23.70 5.28
C LEU A 483 31.09 22.55 6.26
N HIS A 484 31.05 22.83 7.55
CA HIS A 484 30.78 21.82 8.57
C HIS A 484 29.38 21.25 8.42
N GLU A 485 28.36 22.09 8.32
CA GLU A 485 26.96 21.67 8.17
C GLU A 485 26.77 20.80 6.91
N ILE A 486 27.34 21.23 5.78
CA ILE A 486 27.23 20.52 4.50
C ILE A 486 27.94 19.16 4.57
N TRP A 487 29.19 19.11 5.03
CA TRP A 487 30.06 17.94 4.86
C TRP A 487 30.07 16.97 6.03
N LEU A 488 29.61 17.37 7.22
CA LEU A 488 29.79 16.61 8.46
C LEU A 488 29.40 15.13 8.31
N ASN A 489 28.19 14.85 7.82
CA ASN A 489 27.66 13.49 7.72
C ASN A 489 27.69 12.91 6.31
N ARG A 490 28.34 13.58 5.35
CA ARG A 490 28.50 13.08 3.99
C ARG A 490 29.57 12.00 3.93
N LEU A 491 29.43 11.09 2.97
CA LEU A 491 30.31 9.93 2.81
C LEU A 491 31.80 10.29 2.78
N ALA A 492 32.16 11.41 2.14
CA ALA A 492 33.54 11.89 2.04
C ALA A 492 34.21 12.20 3.38
N ASN A 493 33.44 12.64 4.39
CA ASN A 493 33.96 12.96 5.72
C ASN A 493 33.92 11.77 6.70
N LEU A 494 33.43 10.61 6.25
CA LEU A 494 33.27 9.43 7.08
C LEU A 494 34.28 8.35 6.70
N THR A 495 34.77 7.61 7.70
CA THR A 495 35.63 6.45 7.46
C THR A 495 35.51 5.39 8.55
N VAL A 496 36.18 4.25 8.39
CA VAL A 496 36.19 3.15 9.34
C VAL A 496 37.49 3.15 10.13
N THR A 497 37.40 2.99 11.45
CA THR A 497 38.56 2.84 12.35
C THR A 497 38.22 2.04 13.61
N GLY A 498 39.22 1.37 14.19
CA GLY A 498 39.15 0.78 15.53
C GLY A 498 39.58 1.72 16.67
N TYR A 499 40.09 2.92 16.35
CA TYR A 499 40.75 3.82 17.30
C TYR A 499 40.02 5.16 17.51
N ASN A 500 38.72 5.20 17.26
CA ASN A 500 37.91 6.44 17.31
C ASN A 500 38.06 7.20 18.63
N SER A 501 38.04 6.49 19.77
CA SER A 501 38.26 7.10 21.10
C SER A 501 39.58 7.88 21.21
N ASN A 502 40.61 7.47 20.47
CA ASN A 502 41.93 8.08 20.51
C ASN A 502 42.04 9.32 19.61
N TYR A 503 41.23 9.39 18.56
CA TYR A 503 41.23 10.50 17.59
C TYR A 503 40.53 11.73 18.17
N SER A 504 39.36 11.57 18.80
CA SER A 504 38.60 12.67 19.41
C SER A 504 38.46 13.89 18.46
N ASN A 505 38.47 15.11 18.99
CA ASN A 505 38.38 16.36 18.22
C ASN A 505 39.75 16.90 17.78
N ARG A 506 40.77 16.04 17.67
CA ARG A 506 42.12 16.43 17.23
C ARG A 506 42.10 16.90 15.76
N THR A 507 43.07 17.72 15.39
CA THR A 507 43.25 18.17 14.00
C THR A 507 43.59 17.01 13.08
N PHE A 508 43.33 17.18 11.79
CA PHE A 508 43.55 16.15 10.79
C PHE A 508 45.01 15.65 10.78
N SER A 509 45.98 16.56 10.82
CA SER A 509 47.42 16.22 10.84
C SER A 509 47.77 15.32 12.02
N VAL A 510 47.24 15.61 13.21
CA VAL A 510 47.45 14.79 14.40
C VAL A 510 46.77 13.43 14.25
N LYS A 511 45.51 13.36 13.81
CA LYS A 511 44.81 12.09 13.56
C LYS A 511 45.51 11.23 12.51
N ARG A 512 46.16 11.85 11.52
CA ARG A 512 46.89 11.18 10.45
C ARG A 512 48.20 10.58 10.96
N ASP A 513 49.01 11.35 11.69
CA ASP A 513 50.41 11.02 11.99
C ASP A 513 50.64 10.38 13.37
N MET A 514 49.64 10.37 14.27
CA MET A 514 49.77 9.71 15.57
C MET A 514 49.93 8.18 15.45
N PRO A 515 50.45 7.50 16.50
CA PRO A 515 50.41 6.04 16.56
C PRO A 515 48.98 5.52 16.35
N ASP A 516 48.82 4.52 15.47
CA ASP A 516 47.53 4.00 15.03
C ASP A 516 46.61 5.05 14.34
N GLY A 517 47.20 6.13 13.84
CA GLY A 517 46.54 7.15 13.03
C GLY A 517 46.22 6.69 11.60
N PHE A 518 45.60 7.57 10.79
CA PHE A 518 45.18 7.21 9.43
C PHE A 518 46.34 6.69 8.56
N LYS A 519 47.56 7.19 8.75
CA LYS A 519 48.76 6.77 8.00
C LYS A 519 49.12 5.30 8.23
N ALA A 520 48.86 4.78 9.42
CA ALA A 520 49.12 3.38 9.80
C ALA A 520 47.91 2.46 9.58
N SER A 521 46.77 3.00 9.15
CA SER A 521 45.53 2.22 9.02
C SER A 521 45.62 1.14 7.93
N PRO A 522 45.16 -0.10 8.18
CA PRO A 522 45.15 -1.15 7.17
C PRO A 522 44.00 -1.01 6.15
N PHE A 523 43.01 -0.17 6.42
CA PHE A 523 41.82 -0.05 5.56
C PHE A 523 42.11 0.74 4.28
N ARG A 524 41.66 0.20 3.16
CA ARG A 524 41.75 0.82 1.83
C ARG A 524 40.96 2.12 1.76
N LEU A 525 39.85 2.24 2.49
CA LEU A 525 39.08 3.47 2.63
C LEU A 525 39.93 4.65 3.15
N ASN A 526 41.00 4.37 3.89
CA ASN A 526 41.88 5.39 4.46
C ASN A 526 43.06 5.75 3.53
N GLU A 527 43.24 5.12 2.37
CA GLU A 527 44.38 5.38 1.47
C GLU A 527 44.52 6.84 1.03
N TYR A 528 43.41 7.52 0.76
CA TYR A 528 43.44 8.96 0.47
C TYR A 528 43.92 9.77 1.68
N LEU A 529 43.45 9.41 2.89
CA LEU A 529 43.83 10.08 4.14
C LEU A 529 45.31 9.93 4.48
N LYS A 530 45.96 8.83 4.06
CA LYS A 530 47.40 8.62 4.27
C LYS A 530 48.25 9.66 3.56
N LYS A 531 47.76 10.19 2.42
CA LYS A 531 48.49 11.07 1.51
C LYS A 531 48.09 12.53 1.64
N ALA A 532 46.86 12.82 2.05
CA ALA A 532 46.39 14.18 2.23
C ALA A 532 47.20 14.92 3.31
N GLU A 533 47.59 16.16 3.04
CA GLU A 533 48.34 17.03 3.97
C GLU A 533 47.44 17.87 4.87
N ARG A 534 46.26 18.22 4.37
CA ARG A 534 45.24 19.02 5.04
C ARG A 534 43.87 18.40 4.79
N TRP A 535 42.87 18.89 5.50
CA TRP A 535 41.49 18.43 5.34
C TRP A 535 40.54 19.60 5.21
N THR A 536 40.47 20.15 4.00
CA THR A 536 39.64 21.31 3.67
C THR A 536 38.66 20.94 2.54
N GLU A 537 37.83 21.90 2.10
CA GLU A 537 36.82 21.65 1.08
C GLU A 537 37.39 21.02 -0.23
N PRO A 538 38.56 21.43 -0.76
CA PRO A 538 39.17 20.77 -1.92
C PRO A 538 39.40 19.27 -1.74
N GLU A 539 39.95 18.84 -0.60
CA GLU A 539 40.21 17.43 -0.32
C GLU A 539 38.91 16.64 -0.11
N LEU A 540 37.91 17.25 0.54
CA LEU A 540 36.56 16.69 0.66
C LEU A 540 35.92 16.45 -0.71
N LYS A 541 35.99 17.45 -1.61
CA LYS A 541 35.46 17.36 -2.99
C LYS A 541 36.21 16.31 -3.81
N GLU A 542 37.52 16.22 -3.69
CA GLU A 542 38.33 15.22 -4.41
C GLU A 542 37.99 13.80 -3.94
N ARG A 543 37.95 13.57 -2.62
CA ARG A 543 37.55 12.28 -2.07
C ARG A 543 36.10 11.92 -2.41
N ALA A 544 35.18 12.89 -2.38
CA ALA A 544 33.79 12.67 -2.79
C ALA A 544 33.70 12.13 -4.21
N LYS A 545 34.46 12.71 -5.16
CA LYS A 545 34.55 12.23 -6.54
C LYS A 545 35.12 10.81 -6.66
N ASP A 546 36.17 10.48 -5.89
CA ASP A 546 36.71 9.11 -5.87
C ASP A 546 35.68 8.10 -5.33
N MET A 547 35.00 8.45 -4.24
CA MET A 547 33.96 7.61 -3.63
C MET A 547 32.75 7.43 -4.56
N GLU A 548 32.31 8.50 -5.23
CA GLU A 548 31.26 8.47 -6.25
C GLU A 548 31.64 7.51 -7.40
N LYS A 549 32.85 7.63 -7.94
CA LYS A 549 33.34 6.76 -9.02
C LYS A 549 33.34 5.29 -8.59
N ASN A 550 33.81 5.02 -7.37
CA ASN A 550 33.79 3.66 -6.83
C ASN A 550 32.36 3.15 -6.62
N ALA A 551 31.45 3.99 -6.10
CA ALA A 551 30.05 3.65 -5.91
C ALA A 551 29.34 3.31 -7.24
N LEU A 552 29.54 4.11 -8.29
CA LEU A 552 28.97 3.85 -9.62
C LEU A 552 29.48 2.55 -10.25
N ASN A 553 30.73 2.16 -9.96
CA ASN A 553 31.28 0.89 -10.42
C ASN A 553 30.74 -0.32 -9.63
N LEU A 554 30.41 -0.14 -8.35
CA LEU A 554 29.95 -1.21 -7.47
C LEU A 554 28.45 -1.48 -7.61
N TRP A 555 27.66 -0.42 -7.78
CA TRP A 555 26.21 -0.49 -7.94
C TRP A 555 25.84 0.05 -9.31
N LYS A 556 25.85 -0.81 -10.32
CA LYS A 556 25.76 -0.35 -11.72
C LYS A 556 24.32 -0.07 -12.12
N TYR A 557 24.14 0.83 -13.08
CA TYR A 557 22.88 0.93 -13.80
C TYR A 557 22.93 -0.12 -14.91
N PRO A 558 22.09 -1.17 -14.89
CA PRO A 558 22.15 -2.21 -15.88
C PRO A 558 21.75 -1.64 -17.24
N SER A 559 22.34 -2.20 -18.29
CA SER A 559 21.89 -2.07 -19.67
C SER A 559 21.36 -3.42 -20.13
N THR A 560 20.40 -3.42 -21.04
CA THR A 560 19.90 -4.65 -21.67
C THR A 560 19.90 -4.48 -23.19
N ALA A 561 20.23 -5.56 -23.89
CA ALA A 561 20.08 -5.69 -25.33
C ALA A 561 18.76 -6.38 -25.71
N PHE A 562 17.97 -6.83 -24.73
CA PHE A 562 16.67 -7.40 -24.98
C PHE A 562 15.71 -6.32 -25.45
N GLU A 563 15.23 -6.51 -26.67
CA GLU A 563 14.07 -5.84 -27.21
C GLU A 563 12.95 -6.87 -27.24
N PRO A 564 11.78 -6.59 -26.65
CA PRO A 564 10.67 -7.53 -26.71
C PRO A 564 10.34 -7.78 -28.18
N ILE A 565 10.04 -9.04 -28.53
CA ILE A 565 9.46 -9.34 -29.83
C ILE A 565 8.08 -8.67 -29.83
N ILE A 566 8.03 -7.45 -30.35
CA ILE A 566 6.79 -6.80 -30.71
C ILE A 566 6.27 -7.64 -31.86
N THR A 567 5.43 -8.62 -31.58
CA THR A 567 4.54 -9.15 -32.60
C THR A 567 3.78 -7.96 -33.15
N ASP A 568 4.03 -7.61 -34.43
CA ASP A 568 3.25 -6.67 -35.25
C ASP A 568 1.80 -6.60 -34.70
N VAL A 569 1.32 -5.53 -34.07
CA VAL A 569 1.36 -4.11 -34.43
C VAL A 569 1.10 -3.31 -33.15
N GLY A 570 1.97 -2.34 -32.78
CA GLY A 570 1.60 -1.17 -31.95
C GLY A 570 0.85 -1.37 -30.62
N ALA A 571 0.77 -2.58 -30.07
CA ALA A 571 -0.02 -2.89 -28.89
C ALA A 571 0.81 -2.72 -27.61
N VAL A 572 0.33 -1.89 -26.68
CA VAL A 572 0.97 -1.64 -25.37
C VAL A 572 0.17 -2.31 -24.26
N PRO A 573 0.81 -2.82 -23.20
CA PRO A 573 0.09 -3.31 -22.02
C PRO A 573 -0.78 -2.22 -21.40
N PHE A 574 -1.98 -2.60 -20.94
CA PHE A 574 -2.84 -1.73 -20.18
C PHE A 574 -2.25 -1.49 -18.79
N ASP A 575 -2.14 -0.23 -18.41
CA ASP A 575 -1.69 0.25 -17.11
C ASP A 575 -2.72 1.23 -16.58
N SER A 576 -3.44 0.87 -15.53
CA SER A 576 -4.46 1.73 -14.92
C SER A 576 -3.90 3.00 -14.28
N ASP A 577 -2.59 3.11 -14.10
CA ASP A 577 -1.92 4.32 -13.64
C ASP A 577 -1.56 5.29 -14.81
N GLN A 578 -1.75 4.88 -16.06
CA GLN A 578 -1.61 5.70 -17.27
C GLN A 578 -2.94 6.40 -17.63
N ASP A 579 -2.89 7.67 -18.07
CA ASP A 579 -4.07 8.41 -18.57
C ASP A 579 -4.22 8.19 -20.09
N TYR A 580 -5.24 7.43 -20.51
CA TYR A 580 -5.54 7.20 -21.93
C TYR A 580 -6.58 8.17 -22.50
N THR A 581 -6.93 9.24 -21.77
CA THR A 581 -7.91 10.22 -22.22
C THR A 581 -7.45 10.91 -23.52
N GLY A 582 -8.26 10.77 -24.57
CA GLY A 582 -8.00 11.36 -25.89
C GLY A 582 -7.21 10.47 -26.85
N MET A 583 -6.85 9.25 -26.46
CA MET A 583 -6.23 8.26 -27.36
C MET A 583 -7.30 7.46 -28.09
N THR A 584 -7.08 7.15 -29.36
CA THR A 584 -8.00 6.34 -30.19
C THR A 584 -7.49 4.91 -30.36
N ILE A 585 -8.32 3.97 -29.91
CA ILE A 585 -8.03 2.53 -29.98
C ILE A 585 -8.31 1.97 -31.39
N ALA A 586 -7.45 1.06 -31.85
CA ALA A 586 -7.57 0.29 -33.08
C ALA A 586 -7.96 -1.17 -32.82
N ALA A 587 -7.31 -1.80 -31.85
CA ALA A 587 -7.55 -3.17 -31.44
C ALA A 587 -7.13 -3.40 -29.99
N PHE A 588 -7.46 -4.57 -29.46
CA PHE A 588 -6.91 -5.04 -28.19
C PHE A 588 -6.69 -6.55 -28.26
N GLU A 589 -5.85 -7.08 -27.38
CA GLU A 589 -5.74 -8.50 -27.09
C GLU A 589 -5.97 -8.69 -25.59
N PHE A 590 -6.78 -9.69 -25.22
CA PHE A 590 -7.07 -9.95 -23.82
C PHE A 590 -6.95 -11.45 -23.52
N LEU A 591 -6.12 -11.83 -22.54
CA LEU A 591 -5.89 -13.22 -22.12
C LEU A 591 -5.52 -14.16 -23.28
N GLY A 592 -4.68 -13.70 -24.23
CA GLY A 592 -4.26 -14.54 -25.36
C GLY A 592 -5.35 -14.83 -26.39
N SER A 593 -6.42 -14.02 -26.43
CA SER A 593 -7.51 -14.15 -27.42
C SER A 593 -7.12 -13.78 -28.85
N GLY A 594 -5.89 -13.31 -29.05
CA GLY A 594 -5.42 -12.71 -30.30
C GLY A 594 -6.01 -11.30 -30.52
N ARG A 595 -5.65 -10.69 -31.64
CA ARG A 595 -6.01 -9.31 -31.97
C ARG A 595 -7.50 -9.14 -32.27
N ILE A 596 -8.20 -8.37 -31.43
CA ILE A 596 -9.63 -8.03 -31.58
C ILE A 596 -9.77 -6.55 -31.98
N PRO A 597 -10.17 -6.24 -33.24
CA PRO A 597 -10.36 -4.86 -33.67
C PRO A 597 -11.58 -4.21 -33.00
N VAL A 598 -11.45 -2.93 -32.69
CA VAL A 598 -12.50 -2.09 -32.06
C VAL A 598 -12.43 -0.66 -32.56
N LYS A 599 -13.57 0.04 -32.60
CA LYS A 599 -13.61 1.45 -33.05
C LYS A 599 -13.41 2.45 -31.92
N PHE A 600 -13.87 2.11 -30.71
CA PHE A 600 -13.90 3.00 -29.55
C PHE A 600 -13.68 2.22 -28.25
N TRP A 601 -13.21 2.90 -27.20
CA TRP A 601 -13.02 2.34 -25.86
C TRP A 601 -14.27 1.64 -25.30
N LYS A 602 -15.46 2.19 -25.54
CA LYS A 602 -16.73 1.57 -25.13
C LYS A 602 -16.87 0.14 -25.67
N GLU A 603 -16.51 -0.07 -26.93
CA GLU A 603 -16.62 -1.37 -27.59
C GLU A 603 -15.65 -2.38 -26.97
N MET A 604 -14.40 -1.97 -26.71
CA MET A 604 -13.41 -2.77 -26.01
C MET A 604 -13.90 -3.21 -24.63
N THR A 605 -14.36 -2.27 -23.80
CA THR A 605 -14.85 -2.56 -22.45
C THR A 605 -16.01 -3.56 -22.48
N ILE A 606 -16.96 -3.41 -23.40
CA ILE A 606 -18.10 -4.35 -23.53
C ILE A 606 -17.62 -5.74 -23.94
N LYS A 607 -16.68 -5.85 -24.90
CA LYS A 607 -16.14 -7.15 -25.34
C LYS A 607 -15.37 -7.84 -24.20
N ILE A 608 -14.56 -7.10 -23.45
CA ILE A 608 -13.85 -7.64 -22.27
C ILE A 608 -14.86 -8.12 -21.23
N ILE A 609 -15.90 -7.34 -20.90
CA ILE A 609 -16.93 -7.75 -19.95
C ILE A 609 -17.64 -9.04 -20.40
N LYS A 610 -17.90 -9.20 -21.69
CA LYS A 610 -18.47 -10.45 -22.23
C LYS A 610 -17.50 -11.63 -22.10
N MET A 611 -16.21 -11.42 -22.37
CA MET A 611 -15.19 -12.45 -22.16
C MET A 611 -15.05 -12.84 -20.67
N LEU A 612 -15.20 -11.88 -19.76
CA LEU A 612 -15.25 -12.12 -18.32
C LEU A 612 -16.51 -12.88 -17.91
N PHE A 613 -17.66 -12.54 -18.49
CA PHE A 613 -18.93 -13.26 -18.30
C PHE A 613 -18.78 -14.74 -18.71
N ASP A 614 -18.20 -15.02 -19.87
CA ASP A 614 -18.01 -16.39 -20.36
C ASP A 614 -17.11 -17.22 -19.44
N ARG A 615 -16.20 -16.56 -18.68
CA ARG A 615 -15.29 -17.20 -17.73
C ARG A 615 -15.94 -17.50 -16.39
N ASP A 616 -16.63 -16.51 -15.81
CA ASP A 616 -17.40 -16.66 -14.59
C ASP A 616 -18.61 -15.72 -14.61
N PRO A 617 -19.80 -16.24 -15.01
CA PRO A 617 -21.03 -15.47 -15.03
C PRO A 617 -21.47 -14.99 -13.64
N SER A 618 -21.17 -15.77 -12.60
CA SER A 618 -21.72 -15.57 -11.26
C SER A 618 -21.26 -14.26 -10.62
N SER A 619 -19.99 -13.91 -10.83
CA SER A 619 -19.39 -12.67 -10.35
C SER A 619 -20.08 -11.41 -10.90
N LEU A 620 -20.49 -11.39 -12.17
CA LEU A 620 -21.21 -10.24 -12.74
C LEU A 620 -22.69 -10.18 -12.31
N TYR A 621 -23.36 -11.31 -12.16
CA TYR A 621 -24.72 -11.33 -11.61
C TYR A 621 -24.76 -10.85 -10.15
N GLN A 622 -23.77 -11.25 -9.34
CA GLN A 622 -23.63 -10.74 -7.97
C GLN A 622 -23.40 -9.22 -7.94
N LEU A 623 -22.59 -8.69 -8.88
CA LEU A 623 -22.41 -7.25 -9.02
C LEU A 623 -23.70 -6.53 -9.42
N ALA A 624 -24.50 -7.09 -10.33
CA ALA A 624 -25.76 -6.50 -10.78
C ALA A 624 -26.86 -6.53 -9.70
N ALA A 625 -26.81 -7.52 -8.79
CA ALA A 625 -27.73 -7.65 -7.67
C ALA A 625 -27.32 -6.81 -6.43
N SER A 626 -26.13 -6.20 -6.44
CA SER A 626 -25.60 -5.43 -5.31
C SER A 626 -26.08 -3.97 -5.35
N GLU A 627 -26.58 -3.46 -4.21
CA GLU A 627 -26.93 -2.04 -4.03
C GLU A 627 -25.71 -1.17 -3.63
N GLU A 628 -24.50 -1.73 -3.60
CA GLU A 628 -23.30 -0.99 -3.20
C GLU A 628 -22.88 0.07 -4.24
N SER A 629 -22.38 1.22 -3.75
CA SER A 629 -21.83 2.26 -4.62
C SER A 629 -20.54 1.79 -5.32
N GLY A 630 -20.33 2.17 -6.59
CA GLY A 630 -19.05 1.96 -7.28
C GLY A 630 -19.17 1.16 -8.58
N LEU A 631 -18.58 -0.03 -8.64
CA LEU A 631 -18.65 -0.89 -9.84
C LEU A 631 -20.05 -1.48 -10.03
N ALA A 632 -20.74 -1.82 -8.94
CA ALA A 632 -22.07 -2.44 -8.96
C ALA A 632 -23.14 -1.58 -9.66
N VAL A 633 -23.16 -0.25 -9.44
CA VAL A 633 -24.12 0.65 -10.14
C VAL A 633 -23.97 0.69 -11.67
N SER A 634 -22.86 0.17 -12.21
CA SER A 634 -22.65 0.07 -13.65
C SER A 634 -23.34 -1.15 -14.26
N PHE A 635 -23.82 -2.09 -13.44
CA PHE A 635 -24.53 -3.29 -13.86
C PHE A 635 -25.96 -3.29 -13.32
N ILE A 636 -26.93 -3.73 -14.12
CA ILE A 636 -28.34 -3.83 -13.72
C ILE A 636 -28.98 -5.09 -14.29
N GLU A 637 -30.05 -5.57 -13.64
CA GLU A 637 -30.79 -6.75 -14.11
C GLU A 637 -31.87 -6.42 -15.16
N GLU A 638 -32.34 -5.18 -15.19
CA GLU A 638 -33.45 -4.74 -16.04
C GLU A 638 -32.96 -3.89 -17.21
N GLU A 639 -33.67 -3.95 -18.33
CA GLU A 639 -33.36 -3.11 -19.49
C GLU A 639 -33.66 -1.64 -19.18
N ARG A 640 -32.67 -0.77 -19.39
CA ARG A 640 -32.80 0.68 -19.24
C ARG A 640 -32.08 1.41 -20.36
N ASP A 641 -32.61 2.58 -20.72
CA ASP A 641 -32.02 3.44 -21.74
C ASP A 641 -30.55 3.79 -21.39
N GLY A 642 -29.65 3.61 -22.37
CA GLY A 642 -28.22 3.87 -22.23
C GLY A 642 -27.38 2.68 -21.74
N TYR A 643 -28.00 1.57 -21.32
CA TYR A 643 -27.30 0.33 -20.97
C TYR A 643 -27.20 -0.63 -22.16
N VAL A 644 -26.13 -1.42 -22.20
CA VAL A 644 -25.89 -2.44 -23.23
C VAL A 644 -26.09 -3.83 -22.64
N LYS A 645 -26.89 -4.66 -23.32
CA LYS A 645 -27.12 -6.05 -22.92
C LYS A 645 -25.84 -6.88 -23.01
N ILE A 646 -25.43 -7.47 -21.88
CA ILE A 646 -24.32 -8.42 -21.78
C ILE A 646 -24.84 -9.85 -21.90
N ALA A 647 -25.84 -10.19 -21.09
CA ALA A 647 -26.52 -11.49 -21.08
C ALA A 647 -28.03 -11.33 -20.75
N GLU A 648 -28.77 -12.42 -20.61
CA GLU A 648 -30.16 -12.37 -20.15
C GLU A 648 -30.22 -11.82 -18.72
N ARG A 649 -31.03 -10.78 -18.49
CA ARG A 649 -31.10 -10.05 -17.21
C ARG A 649 -29.74 -9.52 -16.71
N LEU A 650 -28.85 -9.14 -17.62
CA LEU A 650 -27.58 -8.49 -17.26
C LEU A 650 -27.23 -7.41 -18.30
N TYR A 651 -27.22 -6.15 -17.84
CA TYR A 651 -26.95 -4.98 -18.67
C TYR A 651 -25.85 -4.13 -18.05
N PHE A 652 -25.04 -3.48 -18.89
CA PHE A 652 -23.89 -2.67 -18.48
C PHE A 652 -23.96 -1.23 -19.01
N TYR A 653 -23.68 -0.24 -18.16
CA TYR A 653 -23.60 1.16 -18.56
C TYR A 653 -22.22 1.53 -19.13
N GLY A 654 -22.13 1.64 -20.46
CA GLY A 654 -20.87 1.93 -21.16
C GLY A 654 -20.63 3.40 -21.51
N GLU A 655 -21.60 4.29 -21.28
CA GLU A 655 -21.54 5.71 -21.67
C GLU A 655 -20.85 6.59 -20.61
N THR A 656 -19.58 6.29 -20.35
CA THR A 656 -18.76 6.98 -19.34
C THR A 656 -17.52 7.65 -19.97
N SER A 657 -16.70 8.37 -19.20
CA SER A 657 -15.40 8.86 -19.69
C SER A 657 -14.41 7.72 -19.94
N THR A 658 -13.29 7.95 -20.64
CA THR A 658 -12.22 6.93 -20.79
C THR A 658 -11.67 6.53 -19.42
N TRP A 659 -11.33 7.51 -18.58
CA TRP A 659 -10.91 7.31 -17.19
C TRP A 659 -11.88 6.45 -16.36
N ALA A 660 -13.20 6.66 -16.51
CA ALA A 660 -14.19 5.85 -15.79
C ALA A 660 -14.21 4.39 -16.28
N LYS A 661 -13.98 4.13 -17.57
CA LYS A 661 -13.85 2.77 -18.10
C LYS A 661 -12.58 2.09 -17.62
N GLU A 662 -11.45 2.81 -17.58
CA GLU A 662 -10.17 2.31 -17.04
C GLU A 662 -10.34 1.85 -15.59
N ASN A 663 -10.96 2.69 -14.75
CA ASN A 663 -11.24 2.35 -13.36
C ASN A 663 -12.21 1.16 -13.20
N SER A 664 -13.22 1.04 -14.07
CA SER A 664 -14.10 -0.12 -14.06
C SER A 664 -13.36 -1.40 -14.45
N LEU A 665 -12.48 -1.34 -15.45
CA LEU A 665 -11.65 -2.48 -15.87
C LEU A 665 -10.67 -2.89 -14.77
N LYS A 666 -10.00 -1.93 -14.10
CA LYS A 666 -9.12 -2.20 -12.95
C LYS A 666 -9.84 -3.00 -11.87
N LYS A 667 -11.03 -2.55 -11.46
CA LYS A 667 -11.84 -3.23 -10.43
C LYS A 667 -12.33 -4.60 -10.89
N LEU A 668 -12.70 -4.75 -12.16
CA LEU A 668 -13.07 -6.04 -12.73
C LEU A 668 -11.88 -7.00 -12.77
N PHE A 669 -10.69 -6.53 -13.14
CA PHE A 669 -9.48 -7.35 -13.14
C PHE A 669 -9.08 -7.78 -11.72
N GLU A 670 -9.24 -6.91 -10.72
CA GLU A 670 -9.09 -7.28 -9.31
C GLU A 670 -10.08 -8.36 -8.89
N LEU A 671 -11.36 -8.21 -9.25
CA LEU A 671 -12.42 -9.20 -8.94
C LEU A 671 -12.12 -10.56 -9.57
N TYR A 672 -11.70 -10.58 -10.83
CA TYR A 672 -11.40 -11.79 -11.60
C TYR A 672 -9.96 -12.32 -11.42
N ARG A 673 -9.14 -11.63 -10.61
CA ARG A 673 -7.72 -11.96 -10.36
C ARG A 673 -6.88 -12.01 -11.65
N ILE A 674 -7.13 -11.07 -12.56
CA ILE A 674 -6.42 -10.91 -13.83
C ILE A 674 -5.39 -9.80 -13.67
N ALA A 675 -4.20 -9.97 -14.24
CA ALA A 675 -3.19 -8.92 -14.21
C ALA A 675 -3.49 -7.88 -15.31
N GLU A 676 -3.21 -6.60 -15.05
CA GLU A 676 -3.53 -5.53 -16.01
C GLU A 676 -2.77 -5.70 -17.33
N ASP A 677 -1.57 -6.29 -17.29
CA ASP A 677 -0.74 -6.62 -18.44
C ASP A 677 -1.29 -7.74 -19.34
N ASP A 678 -2.33 -8.47 -18.88
CA ASP A 678 -3.05 -9.45 -19.70
C ASP A 678 -4.03 -8.79 -20.70
N LEU A 679 -4.17 -7.45 -20.65
CA LEU A 679 -4.83 -6.64 -21.67
C LEU A 679 -3.76 -5.84 -22.43
N LEU A 680 -3.62 -6.10 -23.72
CA LEU A 680 -2.80 -5.31 -24.65
C LEU A 680 -3.71 -4.42 -25.49
N ILE A 681 -3.33 -3.15 -25.69
CA ILE A 681 -4.11 -2.14 -26.39
C ILE A 681 -3.31 -1.60 -27.57
N GLU A 682 -3.86 -1.75 -28.77
CA GLU A 682 -3.31 -1.17 -30.00
C GLU A 682 -4.00 0.16 -30.31
N PHE A 683 -3.20 1.21 -30.54
CA PHE A 683 -3.68 2.53 -30.94
C PHE A 683 -3.63 2.70 -32.46
N LYS A 684 -4.46 3.59 -33.01
CA LYS A 684 -4.40 3.90 -34.45
C LYS A 684 -3.09 4.61 -34.81
N ASP A 685 -2.57 4.31 -36.00
CA ASP A 685 -1.31 4.87 -36.52
C ASP A 685 -1.25 6.41 -36.39
N GLY A 686 -0.14 6.90 -35.84
CA GLY A 686 0.07 8.33 -35.53
C GLY A 686 -0.28 8.75 -34.09
N GLU A 687 -0.90 7.86 -33.30
CA GLU A 687 -1.30 8.12 -31.91
C GLU A 687 -0.58 7.29 -30.84
N ILE A 688 0.49 6.56 -31.20
CA ILE A 688 1.58 6.27 -30.24
C ILE A 688 2.36 7.58 -30.03
N GLY A 689 1.63 8.61 -29.60
CA GLY A 689 2.20 9.88 -29.22
C GLY A 689 2.76 9.69 -27.83
N ASP A 690 4.05 9.37 -27.77
CA ASP A 690 4.94 9.56 -26.62
C ASP A 690 4.24 10.34 -25.49
N PRO A 691 3.55 9.65 -24.56
CA PRO A 691 2.86 10.30 -23.45
C PRO A 691 3.85 11.08 -22.59
N GLU A 692 5.08 10.58 -22.53
CA GLU A 692 6.23 11.22 -21.93
C GLU A 692 6.62 12.51 -22.66
N GLY A 693 6.59 12.53 -23.99
CA GLY A 693 6.85 13.69 -24.85
C GLY A 693 5.77 14.76 -24.76
N LYS A 694 4.48 14.38 -24.75
CA LYS A 694 3.37 15.32 -24.49
C LYS A 694 3.47 15.92 -23.09
N LYS A 695 3.78 15.10 -22.08
CA LYS A 695 3.97 15.55 -20.69
C LYS A 695 5.24 16.38 -20.52
N LYS A 696 6.32 16.06 -21.23
CA LYS A 696 7.58 16.81 -21.29
C LYS A 696 7.37 18.18 -21.95
N ILE A 697 6.66 18.25 -23.07
CA ILE A 697 6.31 19.53 -23.73
C ILE A 697 5.41 20.36 -22.82
N GLN A 698 4.39 19.77 -22.19
CA GLN A 698 3.53 20.49 -21.24
C GLN A 698 4.30 21.01 -20.02
N ASN A 699 5.23 20.23 -19.47
CA ASN A 699 6.10 20.67 -18.40
C ASN A 699 7.03 21.80 -18.88
N VAL A 700 7.63 21.69 -20.07
CA VAL A 700 8.48 22.75 -20.63
C VAL A 700 7.68 24.04 -20.85
N VAL A 701 6.47 23.96 -21.40
CA VAL A 701 5.58 25.11 -21.58
C VAL A 701 5.26 25.73 -20.22
N MET A 702 4.90 24.90 -19.25
CA MET A 702 4.57 25.36 -17.90
C MET A 702 5.75 26.03 -17.19
N ASP A 703 6.94 25.45 -17.28
CA ASP A 703 8.15 25.99 -16.64
C ASP A 703 8.64 27.26 -17.34
N THR A 704 8.50 27.34 -18.67
CA THR A 704 8.82 28.55 -19.44
C THR A 704 7.88 29.69 -19.07
N ILE A 705 6.57 29.44 -18.99
CA ILE A 705 5.58 30.45 -18.57
C ILE A 705 5.85 30.89 -17.13
N LYS A 706 6.12 29.95 -16.21
CA LYS A 706 6.48 30.30 -14.82
C LYS A 706 7.72 31.16 -14.77
N LEU A 707 8.76 30.84 -15.53
CA LEU A 707 10.00 31.60 -15.56
C LEU A 707 9.78 33.04 -16.06
N VAL A 708 9.02 33.23 -17.14
CA VAL A 708 8.70 34.58 -17.66
C VAL A 708 7.84 35.37 -16.67
N LEU A 709 6.86 34.74 -16.04
CA LEU A 709 6.04 35.40 -15.02
C LEU A 709 6.83 35.75 -13.76
N ASP A 710 7.74 34.87 -13.31
CA ASP A 710 8.53 35.03 -12.09
C ASP A 710 9.66 36.07 -12.24
N THR A 711 10.07 36.35 -13.47
CA THR A 711 11.09 37.37 -13.77
C THR A 711 10.52 38.77 -13.92
N ASN A 712 9.19 38.91 -14.05
CA ASN A 712 8.54 40.21 -14.12
C ASN A 712 8.14 40.71 -12.72
N PRO A 713 8.73 41.82 -12.22
CA PRO A 713 8.49 42.28 -10.86
C PRO A 713 7.04 42.74 -10.63
N GLU A 714 6.30 43.10 -11.68
CA GLU A 714 4.92 43.59 -11.56
C GLU A 714 3.90 42.46 -11.37
N ILE A 715 4.31 41.20 -11.45
CA ILE A 715 3.42 40.03 -11.43
C ILE A 715 3.37 39.40 -10.04
N ILE A 716 2.15 39.11 -9.58
CA ILE A 716 1.89 38.31 -8.38
C ILE A 716 1.14 37.04 -8.78
N ARG A 717 1.82 35.89 -8.65
CA ARG A 717 1.19 34.59 -8.91
C ARG A 717 0.14 34.25 -7.85
N ASP A 718 -0.90 33.54 -8.29
CA ASP A 718 -1.96 33.05 -7.43
C ASP A 718 -1.65 31.64 -6.89
N SER A 719 -2.15 31.31 -5.69
CA SER A 719 -1.76 30.10 -4.95
C SER A 719 -2.15 28.79 -5.66
N LYS A 720 -1.19 27.84 -5.71
CA LYS A 720 -1.18 26.51 -6.35
C LYS A 720 -1.59 26.50 -7.83
N ALA A 721 -0.57 26.62 -8.69
CA ALA A 721 -0.65 26.14 -10.06
C ALA A 721 -1.05 24.66 -10.05
N ASN A 722 -2.13 24.31 -10.73
CA ASN A 722 -2.43 22.93 -11.10
C ASN A 722 -1.86 22.70 -12.51
N PHE A 723 -1.66 21.44 -12.93
CA PHE A 723 -1.13 21.08 -14.25
C PHE A 723 -1.94 21.63 -15.45
N ARG A 724 -3.07 22.30 -15.19
CA ARG A 724 -4.01 22.79 -16.19
C ARG A 724 -3.98 24.32 -16.38
N TYR A 725 -3.72 25.08 -15.32
CA TYR A 725 -3.84 26.55 -15.35
C TYR A 725 -2.76 27.22 -14.52
N ILE A 726 -2.19 28.31 -15.03
CA ILE A 726 -1.41 29.27 -14.24
C ILE A 726 -2.23 30.56 -14.11
N ARG A 727 -2.43 31.01 -12.86
CA ARG A 727 -3.15 32.25 -12.57
C ARG A 727 -2.25 33.29 -11.93
N PHE A 728 -2.46 34.54 -12.26
CA PHE A 728 -1.72 35.66 -11.70
C PHE A 728 -2.55 36.96 -11.76
N THR A 729 -2.09 37.95 -11.01
CA THR A 729 -2.53 39.35 -11.10
C THR A 729 -1.29 40.24 -11.13
N THR A 730 -1.45 41.55 -11.21
CA THR A 730 -0.36 42.51 -11.09
C THR A 730 -0.37 43.21 -9.74
N GLN A 731 0.78 43.75 -9.30
CA GLN A 731 0.87 44.51 -8.05
C GLN A 731 -0.10 45.68 -8.05
N THR A 732 -0.21 46.37 -9.18
CA THR A 732 -1.14 47.48 -9.40
C THR A 732 -2.60 47.06 -9.15
N LEU A 733 -3.06 45.97 -9.75
CA LEU A 733 -4.44 45.50 -9.58
C LEU A 733 -4.67 44.88 -8.19
N ASP A 734 -3.70 44.16 -7.63
CA ASP A 734 -3.81 43.52 -6.31
C ASP A 734 -3.88 44.53 -5.17
N ALA A 735 -3.25 45.70 -5.32
CA ALA A 735 -3.33 46.79 -4.37
C ALA A 735 -4.64 47.59 -4.49
N LEU A 736 -5.26 47.59 -5.67
CA LEU A 736 -6.43 48.41 -5.97
C LEU A 736 -7.76 47.71 -5.66
N ILE A 737 -7.85 46.41 -5.93
CA ILE A 737 -9.10 45.64 -5.84
C ILE A 737 -9.12 44.85 -4.53
N GLU A 738 -10.16 45.06 -3.71
CA GLU A 738 -10.31 44.34 -2.45
C GLU A 738 -10.48 42.82 -2.66
N LYS A 739 -9.85 42.03 -1.78
CA LYS A 739 -9.84 40.56 -1.83
C LYS A 739 -11.11 39.96 -1.24
N THR A 740 -12.23 40.14 -1.94
CA THR A 740 -13.57 39.71 -1.52
C THR A 740 -14.04 38.39 -2.17
N GLY A 741 -13.15 37.69 -2.87
CA GLY A 741 -13.47 36.46 -3.60
C GLY A 741 -13.89 35.29 -2.69
N SER A 742 -14.84 34.49 -3.17
CA SER A 742 -15.36 33.32 -2.44
C SER A 742 -15.33 32.05 -3.30
N GLY A 743 -14.63 31.01 -2.83
CA GLY A 743 -14.66 29.68 -3.46
C GLY A 743 -13.96 29.55 -4.82
N TRP A 744 -13.21 30.57 -5.29
CA TRP A 744 -12.38 30.49 -6.51
C TRP A 744 -10.95 30.04 -6.26
N THR A 745 -10.22 30.83 -5.49
CA THR A 745 -8.82 30.59 -5.16
C THR A 745 -8.57 30.98 -3.71
N ALA A 746 -7.51 30.44 -3.10
CA ALA A 746 -7.21 30.71 -1.69
C ALA A 746 -6.78 32.17 -1.44
N SER A 747 -6.37 32.90 -2.49
CA SER A 747 -6.02 34.32 -2.38
C SER A 747 -7.24 35.24 -2.24
N LYS A 748 -8.45 34.74 -2.48
CA LYS A 748 -9.71 35.50 -2.46
C LYS A 748 -9.71 36.69 -3.45
N ARG A 749 -8.94 36.61 -4.54
CA ARG A 749 -8.97 37.62 -5.61
C ARG A 749 -10.20 37.46 -6.48
N VAL A 750 -10.80 38.58 -6.87
CA VAL A 750 -11.99 38.64 -7.74
C VAL A 750 -11.61 38.80 -9.20
N LEU A 751 -10.42 39.34 -9.50
CA LEU A 751 -9.90 39.57 -10.84
C LEU A 751 -8.55 38.85 -11.01
N LEU A 752 -8.46 37.93 -11.97
CA LEU A 752 -7.25 37.14 -12.24
C LEU A 752 -7.08 36.90 -13.73
N TYR A 753 -5.84 37.00 -14.22
CA TYR A 753 -5.42 36.41 -15.48
C TYR A 753 -5.27 34.89 -15.29
N GLU A 754 -5.77 34.12 -16.24
CA GLU A 754 -5.63 32.67 -16.32
C GLU A 754 -5.01 32.29 -17.67
N CYS A 755 -3.92 31.52 -17.60
CA CYS A 755 -3.30 30.86 -18.75
C CYS A 755 -3.75 29.40 -18.78
N ASP A 756 -4.48 28.99 -19.82
CA ASP A 756 -4.89 27.59 -20.03
C ASP A 756 -3.84 26.82 -20.84
N ILE A 757 -3.44 25.66 -20.32
CA ILE A 757 -2.35 24.84 -20.86
C ILE A 757 -2.87 23.51 -21.44
N LYS A 758 -4.07 23.03 -21.06
CA LYS A 758 -4.55 21.66 -21.41
C LYS A 758 -5.45 21.61 -22.64
N SER A 759 -6.03 22.73 -23.09
CA SER A 759 -7.04 22.72 -24.18
C SER A 759 -6.46 22.56 -25.60
N GLY A 760 -5.18 22.19 -25.73
CA GLY A 760 -4.47 22.12 -27.01
C GLY A 760 -4.20 23.49 -27.63
N LYS A 761 -4.56 24.58 -26.94
CA LYS A 761 -4.29 25.99 -27.23
C LYS A 761 -3.55 26.59 -26.04
N LEU A 762 -2.75 27.63 -26.28
CA LEU A 762 -2.17 28.45 -25.22
C LEU A 762 -2.74 29.86 -25.35
N GLY A 763 -3.30 30.42 -24.28
CA GLY A 763 -3.83 31.78 -24.30
C GLY A 763 -4.12 32.33 -22.90
N PHE A 764 -4.15 33.66 -22.80
CA PHE A 764 -4.51 34.38 -21.59
C PHE A 764 -5.97 34.79 -21.62
N THR A 765 -6.63 34.62 -20.48
CA THR A 765 -8.00 35.06 -20.25
C THR A 765 -8.08 35.84 -18.95
N LEU A 766 -8.67 37.04 -18.96
CA LEU A 766 -8.94 37.80 -17.74
C LEU A 766 -10.37 37.50 -17.28
N TYR A 767 -10.49 37.00 -16.06
CA TYR A 767 -11.76 36.59 -15.47
C TYR A 767 -12.14 37.44 -14.26
N VAL A 768 -13.44 37.77 -14.19
CA VAL A 768 -14.12 38.27 -12.99
C VAL A 768 -14.80 37.09 -12.28
N GLY A 769 -14.21 36.61 -11.19
CA GLY A 769 -14.67 35.48 -10.39
C GLY A 769 -15.63 35.85 -9.23
N PRO A 770 -16.24 34.85 -8.56
CA PRO A 770 -17.24 35.05 -7.53
C PRO A 770 -16.64 35.77 -6.32
N GLY A 771 -17.37 36.74 -5.80
CA GLY A 771 -16.94 37.65 -4.76
C GLY A 771 -18.04 38.67 -4.48
N ASP A 772 -17.68 39.76 -3.81
CA ASP A 772 -18.63 40.85 -3.54
C ASP A 772 -19.24 41.41 -4.84
N GLU A 773 -20.56 41.56 -4.84
CA GLU A 773 -21.30 41.94 -6.05
C GLU A 773 -21.00 43.39 -6.46
N SER A 774 -20.75 44.29 -5.49
CA SER A 774 -20.41 45.69 -5.82
C SER A 774 -19.06 45.80 -6.53
N THR A 775 -18.07 45.04 -6.05
CA THR A 775 -16.73 44.93 -6.66
C THR A 775 -16.82 44.35 -8.08
N ARG A 776 -17.58 43.26 -8.25
CA ARG A 776 -17.80 42.61 -9.55
C ARG A 776 -18.46 43.55 -10.55
N GLN A 777 -19.54 44.22 -10.15
CA GLN A 777 -20.29 45.13 -11.02
C GLN A 777 -19.46 46.34 -11.45
N ASN A 778 -18.60 46.88 -10.57
CA ASN A 778 -17.70 47.98 -10.92
C ASN A 778 -16.70 47.57 -12.01
N ILE A 779 -16.07 46.40 -11.87
CA ILE A 779 -15.11 45.89 -12.87
C ILE A 779 -15.82 45.61 -14.21
N LEU A 780 -17.01 45.00 -14.16
CA LEU A 780 -17.78 44.70 -15.37
C LEU A 780 -18.22 45.97 -16.11
N LYS A 781 -18.65 47.02 -15.38
CA LYS A 781 -18.98 48.32 -16.00
C LYS A 781 -17.80 48.96 -16.71
N ILE A 782 -16.59 48.90 -16.12
CA ILE A 782 -15.36 49.41 -16.74
C ILE A 782 -15.08 48.63 -18.04
N ALA A 783 -15.22 47.30 -18.01
CA ALA A 783 -15.03 46.46 -19.18
C ALA A 783 -16.07 46.73 -20.28
N GLU A 784 -17.35 46.84 -19.93
CA GLU A 784 -18.46 47.13 -20.86
C GLU A 784 -18.31 48.50 -21.51
N LYS A 785 -17.99 49.54 -20.73
CA LYS A 785 -17.77 50.91 -21.22
C LYS A 785 -16.62 50.99 -22.22
N ASN A 786 -15.59 50.16 -22.04
CA ASN A 786 -14.38 50.17 -22.86
C ASN A 786 -14.33 49.03 -23.91
N GLN A 787 -15.44 48.31 -24.11
CA GLN A 787 -15.55 47.27 -25.13
C GLN A 787 -15.39 47.83 -26.55
N THR A 788 -15.79 49.08 -26.78
CA THR A 788 -15.65 49.77 -28.09
C THR A 788 -14.22 50.27 -28.36
N GLN A 789 -13.33 50.29 -27.35
CA GLN A 789 -11.94 50.74 -27.49
C GLN A 789 -10.97 49.60 -27.87
N THR A 790 -11.48 48.45 -28.34
CA THR A 790 -10.72 47.28 -28.81
C THR A 790 -9.85 46.53 -27.77
N ILE A 791 -9.77 47.00 -26.52
CA ILE A 791 -8.98 46.36 -25.45
C ILE A 791 -9.69 45.15 -24.85
N PHE A 792 -11.00 45.24 -24.54
CA PHE A 792 -11.78 44.11 -24.00
C PHE A 792 -12.58 43.41 -25.12
N SER A 793 -12.37 42.10 -25.29
CA SER A 793 -13.08 41.24 -26.26
C SER A 793 -14.53 40.93 -25.84
N GLU A 794 -15.33 40.24 -26.67
CA GLU A 794 -16.70 39.79 -26.35
C GLU A 794 -16.84 39.28 -24.90
N ILE A 795 -17.52 40.06 -24.06
CA ILE A 795 -17.77 39.70 -22.67
C ILE A 795 -18.70 38.49 -22.65
N SER A 796 -18.21 37.36 -22.13
CA SER A 796 -18.97 36.11 -22.05
C SER A 796 -19.36 35.84 -20.62
N SER A 797 -20.65 35.96 -20.32
CA SER A 797 -21.21 35.75 -18.98
C SER A 797 -21.46 34.26 -18.71
N GLY A 798 -20.65 33.64 -17.85
CA GLY A 798 -20.92 32.31 -17.29
C GLY A 798 -21.62 32.37 -15.93
N LYS A 799 -22.22 31.24 -15.49
CA LYS A 799 -22.96 31.15 -14.20
C LYS A 799 -22.11 31.46 -12.94
N LYS A 800 -20.77 31.43 -13.02
CA LYS A 800 -19.84 31.67 -11.89
C LYS A 800 -18.65 32.57 -12.22
N TRP A 801 -18.30 32.71 -13.51
CA TRP A 801 -17.11 33.42 -14.00
C TRP A 801 -17.53 34.27 -15.20
N THR A 802 -17.02 35.48 -15.30
CA THR A 802 -17.25 36.33 -16.47
C THR A 802 -15.91 36.63 -17.14
N GLN A 803 -15.78 36.24 -18.40
CA GLN A 803 -14.60 36.55 -19.21
C GLN A 803 -14.73 37.99 -19.72
N ILE A 804 -13.72 38.82 -19.49
CA ILE A 804 -13.67 40.21 -20.00
C ILE A 804 -12.55 40.44 -21.01
N TYR A 805 -11.55 39.57 -21.07
CA TYR A 805 -10.47 39.62 -22.06
C TYR A 805 -10.01 38.22 -22.43
N ARG A 806 -9.62 38.01 -23.69
CA ARG A 806 -8.94 36.80 -24.15
C ARG A 806 -7.98 37.09 -25.31
N LYS A 807 -6.76 36.55 -25.22
CA LYS A 807 -5.79 36.51 -26.32
C LYS A 807 -5.19 35.10 -26.42
N ASP A 808 -5.38 34.46 -27.56
CA ASP A 808 -4.71 33.18 -27.88
C ASP A 808 -3.26 33.51 -28.31
N ILE A 809 -2.26 32.79 -27.76
CA ILE A 809 -0.82 32.99 -28.01
C ILE A 809 -0.27 31.92 -28.94
N LEU A 810 -0.68 30.65 -28.78
CA LEU A 810 -0.35 29.57 -29.70
C LEU A 810 -1.61 28.89 -30.24
N PRO A 811 -1.57 28.38 -31.50
CA PRO A 811 -2.72 27.77 -32.15
C PRO A 811 -3.13 26.44 -31.51
N LYS A 812 -4.32 25.95 -31.91
CA LYS A 812 -4.80 24.62 -31.56
C LYS A 812 -3.85 23.59 -32.20
N ASN A 813 -3.22 22.74 -31.39
CA ASN A 813 -2.24 21.70 -31.76
C ASN A 813 -0.76 22.14 -31.80
N TYR A 814 -0.37 23.22 -31.10
CA TYR A 814 1.05 23.61 -31.01
C TYR A 814 1.96 22.48 -30.47
N VAL A 815 1.43 21.60 -29.61
CA VAL A 815 2.17 20.44 -29.08
C VAL A 815 2.61 19.49 -30.20
N GLU A 816 1.85 19.37 -31.28
CA GLU A 816 2.19 18.52 -32.43
C GLU A 816 3.15 19.21 -33.39
N GLN A 817 3.02 20.54 -33.54
CA GLN A 817 3.89 21.36 -34.39
C GLN A 817 5.34 21.40 -33.88
N PHE A 818 5.52 21.48 -32.56
CA PHE A 818 6.83 21.67 -31.93
C PHE A 818 7.37 20.41 -31.23
N LYS A 819 6.90 19.22 -31.61
CA LYS A 819 7.33 17.92 -31.04
C LYS A 819 8.83 17.65 -31.16
N VAL A 820 9.49 18.24 -32.16
CA VAL A 820 10.89 17.96 -32.54
C VAL A 820 11.86 19.07 -32.09
N ASP A 821 11.39 20.30 -31.91
CA ASP A 821 12.23 21.45 -31.54
C ASP A 821 11.68 22.18 -30.31
N ILE A 822 12.15 21.73 -29.14
CA ILE A 822 11.73 22.26 -27.84
C ILE A 822 12.27 23.69 -27.63
N GLU A 823 13.41 24.05 -28.22
CA GLU A 823 14.03 25.34 -27.97
C GLU A 823 13.34 26.46 -28.75
N ASP A 824 12.94 26.18 -29.99
CA ASP A 824 12.07 27.07 -30.77
C ASP A 824 10.75 27.35 -30.07
N LEU A 825 10.11 26.32 -29.50
CA LEU A 825 8.87 26.48 -28.73
C LEU A 825 9.06 27.41 -27.51
N LYS A 826 10.17 27.26 -26.78
CA LYS A 826 10.46 28.15 -25.64
C LYS A 826 10.65 29.59 -26.08
N ASN A 827 11.35 29.80 -27.20
CA ASN A 827 11.62 31.13 -27.73
C ASN A 827 10.32 31.81 -28.20
N GLU A 828 9.46 31.09 -28.90
CA GLU A 828 8.17 31.62 -29.35
C GLU A 828 7.23 31.93 -28.16
N ILE A 829 7.19 31.07 -27.15
CA ILE A 829 6.44 31.34 -25.91
C ILE A 829 6.96 32.61 -25.24
N LYS A 830 8.28 32.76 -25.08
CA LYS A 830 8.89 33.95 -24.48
C LYS A 830 8.53 35.21 -25.25
N GLU A 831 8.72 35.22 -26.57
CA GLU A 831 8.44 36.38 -27.42
C GLU A 831 6.97 36.82 -27.31
N LYS A 832 6.03 35.86 -27.40
CA LYS A 832 4.60 36.17 -27.32
C LYS A 832 4.15 36.56 -25.91
N MET A 833 4.79 36.02 -24.87
CA MET A 833 4.54 36.43 -23.50
C MET A 833 5.07 37.84 -23.24
N ASP A 834 6.28 38.16 -23.71
CA ASP A 834 6.86 39.48 -23.59
C ASP A 834 6.02 40.53 -24.33
N ASP A 835 5.49 40.20 -25.52
CA ASP A 835 4.51 41.03 -26.24
C ASP A 835 3.28 41.30 -25.37
N PHE A 836 2.62 40.26 -24.84
CA PHE A 836 1.44 40.42 -23.98
C PHE A 836 1.73 41.24 -22.71
N LEU A 837 2.84 40.96 -22.03
CA LEU A 837 3.21 41.61 -20.78
C LEU A 837 3.60 43.08 -20.98
N SER A 838 4.17 43.44 -22.13
CA SER A 838 4.61 44.81 -22.45
C SER A 838 3.56 45.66 -23.16
N THR A 839 2.47 45.06 -23.64
CA THR A 839 1.40 45.77 -24.38
C THR A 839 0.05 45.63 -23.67
N ASP A 840 -0.66 44.53 -23.89
CA ASP A 840 -2.04 44.35 -23.48
C ASP A 840 -2.20 44.42 -21.96
N MET A 841 -1.30 43.77 -21.21
CA MET A 841 -1.39 43.76 -19.75
C MET A 841 -1.26 45.18 -19.17
N ILE A 842 -0.34 45.99 -19.69
CA ILE A 842 -0.13 47.37 -19.22
C ILE A 842 -1.37 48.21 -19.54
N GLN A 843 -1.87 48.13 -20.78
CA GLN A 843 -3.07 48.87 -21.20
C GLN A 843 -4.30 48.50 -20.36
N ILE A 844 -4.53 47.21 -20.11
CA ILE A 844 -5.64 46.74 -19.27
C ILE A 844 -5.47 47.22 -17.82
N ASN A 845 -4.27 47.12 -17.26
CA ASN A 845 -4.00 47.53 -15.89
C ASN A 845 -4.19 49.04 -15.70
N ASP A 846 -3.63 49.86 -16.59
CA ASP A 846 -3.72 51.32 -16.51
C ASP A 846 -5.18 51.79 -16.67
N LEU A 847 -5.91 51.17 -17.59
CA LEU A 847 -7.32 51.48 -17.81
C LEU A 847 -8.16 51.17 -16.56
N ILE A 848 -8.04 49.94 -16.03
CA ILE A 848 -8.75 49.55 -14.80
C ILE A 848 -8.30 50.44 -13.63
N ALA A 849 -7.00 50.73 -13.51
CA ALA A 849 -6.48 51.57 -12.42
C ALA A 849 -7.00 53.01 -12.45
N SER A 850 -7.16 53.58 -13.64
CA SER A 850 -7.67 54.94 -13.81
C SER A 850 -9.17 55.05 -13.51
N GLU A 851 -9.98 54.10 -14.00
CA GLU A 851 -11.44 54.17 -13.88
C GLU A 851 -11.98 53.59 -12.57
N TYR A 852 -11.25 52.69 -11.91
CA TYR A 852 -11.70 52.11 -10.64
C TYR A 852 -11.48 53.06 -9.44
N ARG A 853 -10.62 54.08 -9.58
CA ARG A 853 -10.40 55.14 -8.57
C ARG A 853 -11.34 56.34 -8.72
N SER A 854 -11.96 56.51 -9.90
CA SER A 854 -12.94 57.56 -10.21
C SER A 854 -14.35 57.14 -9.85
#